data_AF-A0A101H8C4-F1
#
_entry.id   AF-A0A101H8C4-F1
#
_cell.length_a   1.000
_cell.length_b   1.000
_cell.length_c   1.000
_cell.angle_alpha   90.00
_cell.angle_beta   90.00
_cell.angle_gamma   90.00
#
_symmetry.space_group_name_H-M   'P 1'
#
loop_
_entity.id
_entity.type
_entity.pdbx_description
1 polymer ?
#
loop_
_entity_poly.entity_id
_entity_poly.type
_entity_poly.pdbx_seq_one_letter_code
_entity_poly.pdbx_strand_id
1 'polypeptide(L)'
;MIYTTKGNIRIKRETRNSDFHKERDTIIKGLDRHKGVYLCSSFEYPGRYTRWDMGFLSPPVEIRTNEKFFLINGLNEKGSIIIAMIYSHLSDTDHYDSLTLDSNTLKGLIKNQKVYIAEESRSKKRSIFTLLRDIRDMFHHPGDGVLGLYGSFAYDLIYQFEDLQKSKKRPDKSSDIVLYIPDKIFIMDHKMSDARIHEYDFSFRGLDTKGKDKTNYDDCNIIVKEKLENKVVKPVKGEYANLVRKAKLYFERGDLFEVVPSQVMDYKTDRKGSRIFNRLIEINPSPYGFYINLGDSSLIGASPEMYVRVSDKKIETCPISGTIKRGKDAIEDYENIMTLLNSEKEESELTMCTDVDRNDKSRICEQGSVKVIGRRQIEKYSHLIHTVDHVEGTLRDEFDGIDAFITHMWAVTVTGAPKKRAVRWIEENEKIPREWYAGSVGFIGFDGSINTGLTLRTIHLKDKIARIRVGATLLYDSDPEMEEEETYIKAAAMIKVLTEVESVKEVKKAVGSNVEFNVLIIDNEDSFVHTLGDYFRRFGAKTETIRHTNAMDYLKKSTYDLVVLSPGPGRPEDFNLKEKIDICMEKDIPVFGVCLGLQGIVEYFGGKLAQLAIPYHGKKSAITVCEKSKIFGDMAGEIIVGRYHSLHGKEIPDQLIVTSMTEDNIVMSVEHIRKPVYGVQFHPESIMSTKNSNGLKIIENIINIAKECKNGKDIRRIS
;
A
#
# COMPACT_ATOMS: atom_id res chain seq x y z
N MET A 1 -35.35 4.71 10.96
CA MET A 1 -35.25 4.56 12.42
C MET A 1 -35.51 5.92 13.06
N ILE A 2 -36.24 5.98 14.18
CA ILE A 2 -36.40 7.20 14.98
C ILE A 2 -35.97 6.86 16.39
N TYR A 3 -35.12 7.69 16.99
CA TYR A 3 -34.64 7.52 18.35
C TYR A 3 -34.44 8.87 19.03
N THR A 4 -34.32 8.84 20.36
CA THR A 4 -34.03 10.01 21.18
C THR A 4 -32.68 9.81 21.86
N THR A 5 -31.79 10.79 21.75
CA THR A 5 -30.46 10.75 22.36
C THR A 5 -30.51 11.02 23.86
N LYS A 6 -29.40 10.76 24.57
CA LYS A 6 -29.22 11.13 25.98
C LYS A 6 -29.46 12.63 26.23
N GLY A 7 -29.08 13.49 25.28
CA GLY A 7 -29.34 14.93 25.29
C GLY A 7 -30.76 15.35 24.91
N ASN A 8 -31.71 14.40 24.78
CA ASN A 8 -33.10 14.63 24.35
C ASN A 8 -33.26 15.18 22.92
N ILE A 9 -32.27 14.97 22.04
CA ILE A 9 -32.44 15.23 20.61
C ILE A 9 -33.22 14.08 20.00
N ARG A 10 -34.31 14.38 19.30
CA ARG A 10 -35.00 13.39 18.48
C ARG A 10 -34.33 13.33 17.12
N ILE A 11 -33.81 12.16 16.75
CA ILE A 11 -33.14 11.92 15.48
C ILE A 11 -33.97 10.96 14.64
N LYS A 12 -34.21 11.33 13.38
CA LYS A 12 -34.77 10.45 12.36
C LYS A 12 -33.66 10.08 11.38
N ARG A 13 -33.33 8.79 11.30
CA ARG A 13 -32.40 8.22 10.33
C ARG A 13 -33.15 7.48 9.23
N GLU A 14 -32.95 7.88 7.98
CA GLU A 14 -33.36 7.13 6.80
C GLU A 14 -32.17 6.37 6.23
N THR A 15 -32.38 5.13 5.81
CA THR A 15 -31.34 4.28 5.23
C THR A 15 -31.77 3.82 3.86
N ARG A 16 -30.90 3.98 2.87
CA ARG A 16 -31.11 3.50 1.50
C ARG A 16 -29.88 2.77 0.99
N ASN A 17 -30.08 1.80 0.12
CA ASN A 17 -28.98 1.14 -0.59
C ASN A 17 -28.38 2.10 -1.63
N SER A 18 -27.12 1.91 -1.96
CA SER A 18 -26.44 2.69 -3.00
C SER A 18 -25.45 1.85 -3.80
N ASP A 19 -25.00 2.40 -4.93
CA ASP A 19 -23.91 1.83 -5.71
C ASP A 19 -22.56 2.31 -5.15
N PHE A 20 -21.72 1.36 -4.74
CA PHE A 20 -20.42 1.65 -4.12
C PHE A 20 -19.53 2.52 -5.02
N HIS A 21 -19.36 2.12 -6.29
CA HIS A 21 -18.42 2.79 -7.19
C HIS A 21 -18.86 4.21 -7.50
N LYS A 22 -20.16 4.40 -7.76
CA LYS A 22 -20.75 5.70 -8.05
C LYS A 22 -20.64 6.65 -6.86
N GLU A 23 -20.99 6.22 -5.65
CA GLU A 23 -20.92 7.09 -4.46
C GLU A 23 -19.48 7.41 -4.07
N ARG A 24 -18.59 6.41 -4.06
CA ARG A 24 -17.16 6.60 -3.84
C ARG A 24 -16.59 7.67 -4.78
N ASP A 25 -16.82 7.52 -6.08
CA ASP A 25 -16.31 8.46 -7.08
C ASP A 25 -16.90 9.86 -6.92
N THR A 26 -18.19 9.96 -6.58
CA THR A 26 -18.89 11.22 -6.35
C THR A 26 -18.28 11.95 -5.14
N ILE A 27 -18.09 11.25 -4.02
CA ILE A 27 -17.51 11.82 -2.80
C ILE A 27 -16.07 12.26 -3.05
N ILE A 28 -15.22 11.36 -3.56
CA ILE A 28 -13.80 11.66 -3.78
C ILE A 28 -13.61 12.84 -4.75
N LYS A 29 -14.39 12.93 -5.83
CA LYS A 29 -14.31 14.08 -6.77
C LYS A 29 -14.88 15.36 -6.16
N GLY A 30 -15.97 15.27 -5.39
CA GLY A 30 -16.57 16.45 -4.75
C GLY A 30 -15.68 17.05 -3.66
N LEU A 31 -14.82 16.26 -3.01
CA LEU A 31 -13.84 16.75 -2.03
C LEU A 31 -12.80 17.70 -2.63
N ASP A 32 -12.66 17.77 -3.96
CA ASP A 32 -11.83 18.80 -4.60
C ASP A 32 -12.41 20.22 -4.40
N ARG A 33 -13.72 20.33 -4.11
CA ARG A 33 -14.48 21.59 -4.10
C ARG A 33 -15.34 21.82 -2.88
N HIS A 34 -15.59 20.79 -2.07
CA HIS A 34 -16.49 20.88 -0.93
C HIS A 34 -15.81 20.30 0.30
N LYS A 35 -16.10 20.90 1.46
CA LYS A 35 -15.71 20.35 2.76
C LYS A 35 -16.32 18.95 2.91
N GLY A 36 -15.59 18.05 3.56
CA GLY A 36 -16.05 16.69 3.74
C GLY A 36 -14.91 15.75 4.07
N VAL A 37 -15.27 14.48 4.21
CA VAL A 37 -14.36 13.42 4.64
C VAL A 37 -14.65 12.17 3.82
N TYR A 38 -13.58 11.51 3.39
CA TYR A 38 -13.59 10.14 2.93
C TYR A 38 -12.53 9.38 3.73
N LEU A 39 -12.95 8.30 4.38
CA LEU A 39 -12.10 7.38 5.15
C LEU A 39 -12.26 5.98 4.55
N CYS A 40 -11.18 5.23 4.45
CA CYS A 40 -11.24 3.84 4.03
C CYS A 40 -10.14 2.99 4.65
N SER A 41 -10.42 1.70 4.79
CA SER A 41 -9.42 0.66 5.00
C SER A 41 -9.35 -0.18 3.74
N SER A 42 -8.26 -0.07 2.99
CA SER A 42 -8.02 -0.90 1.80
C SER A 42 -7.23 -2.18 2.12
N PHE A 43 -6.96 -2.41 3.41
CA PHE A 43 -6.15 -3.50 3.92
C PHE A 43 -6.99 -4.44 4.79
N GLU A 44 -6.70 -5.73 4.71
CA GLU A 44 -7.34 -6.75 5.54
C GLU A 44 -6.26 -7.53 6.29
N TYR A 45 -6.42 -7.61 7.61
CA TYR A 45 -5.61 -8.45 8.47
C TYR A 45 -6.52 -9.11 9.49
N PRO A 46 -6.61 -10.45 9.52
CA PRO A 46 -7.55 -11.17 10.37
C PRO A 46 -7.49 -10.71 11.84
N GLY A 47 -8.65 -10.38 12.41
CA GLY A 47 -8.77 -9.92 13.80
C GLY A 47 -8.29 -8.50 14.08
N ARG A 48 -7.68 -7.80 13.11
CA ARG A 48 -7.15 -6.43 13.29
C ARG A 48 -7.81 -5.42 12.35
N TYR A 49 -7.75 -5.64 11.04
CA TYR A 49 -8.27 -4.72 10.03
C TYR A 49 -9.27 -5.41 9.13
N THR A 50 -10.41 -4.75 8.91
CA THR A 50 -11.39 -5.12 7.89
C THR A 50 -11.42 -4.05 6.81
N ARG A 51 -11.89 -4.42 5.62
CA ARG A 51 -12.06 -3.47 4.52
C ARG A 51 -13.41 -2.77 4.61
N TRP A 52 -13.39 -1.45 4.60
CA TRP A 52 -14.59 -0.60 4.65
C TRP A 52 -14.29 0.76 4.04
N ASP A 53 -15.32 1.46 3.59
CA ASP A 53 -15.26 2.86 3.18
C ASP A 53 -16.40 3.63 3.83
N MET A 54 -16.12 4.88 4.19
CA MET A 54 -17.10 5.79 4.73
C MET A 54 -16.81 7.21 4.26
N GLY A 55 -17.84 7.95 3.91
CA GLY A 55 -17.62 9.34 3.53
C GLY A 55 -18.86 10.17 3.38
N PHE A 56 -18.64 11.47 3.29
CA PHE A 56 -19.68 12.47 3.09
C PHE A 56 -19.07 13.74 2.49
N LEU A 57 -19.94 14.57 1.94
CA LEU A 57 -19.63 15.88 1.41
C LEU A 57 -20.60 16.88 2.00
N SER A 58 -20.14 18.14 2.07
CA SER A 58 -20.95 19.27 2.48
C SER A 58 -21.67 18.98 3.80
N PRO A 59 -20.93 18.76 4.90
CA PRO A 59 -21.56 18.57 6.21
C PRO A 59 -22.27 19.86 6.66
N PRO A 60 -23.37 19.78 7.43
CA PRO A 60 -24.05 20.95 7.95
C PRO A 60 -23.24 21.70 9.01
N VAL A 61 -22.39 21.02 9.77
CA VAL A 61 -21.64 21.64 10.88
C VAL A 61 -20.15 21.38 10.76
N GLU A 62 -19.37 22.43 10.97
CA GLU A 62 -17.91 22.37 11.14
C GLU A 62 -17.51 22.88 12.52
N ILE A 63 -16.64 22.16 13.20
CA ILE A 63 -16.02 22.56 14.46
C ILE A 63 -14.54 22.83 14.19
N ARG A 64 -14.08 24.03 14.52
CA ARG A 64 -12.67 24.42 14.49
C ARG A 64 -12.21 24.87 15.85
N THR A 65 -10.97 24.54 16.18
CA THR A 65 -10.42 24.88 17.48
C THR A 65 -9.01 25.43 17.32
N ASN A 66 -8.62 26.32 18.21
CA ASN A 66 -7.25 26.78 18.37
C ASN A 66 -7.02 26.94 19.87
N GLU A 67 -6.17 26.09 20.44
CA GLU A 67 -6.03 25.97 21.88
C GLU A 67 -7.40 25.77 22.56
N LYS A 68 -7.78 26.67 23.47
CA LYS A 68 -9.06 26.61 24.21
C LYS A 68 -10.20 27.35 23.53
N PHE A 69 -9.93 28.05 22.44
CA PHE A 69 -10.95 28.75 21.67
C PHE A 69 -11.54 27.81 20.62
N PHE A 70 -12.84 27.94 20.38
CA PHE A 70 -13.53 27.18 19.36
C PHE A 70 -14.55 28.00 18.58
N LEU A 71 -14.79 27.53 17.36
CA LEU A 71 -15.80 27.98 16.42
C LEU A 71 -16.61 26.76 15.98
N ILE A 72 -17.93 26.84 16.05
CA ILE A 72 -18.85 25.87 15.45
C ILE A 72 -19.66 26.59 14.39
N ASN A 73 -19.38 26.32 13.13
CA ASN A 73 -19.97 26.97 11.97
C ASN A 73 -21.13 26.11 11.43
N GLY A 74 -22.31 26.71 11.31
CA GLY A 74 -23.39 26.20 10.47
C GLY A 74 -23.08 26.51 9.01
N LEU A 75 -22.83 25.47 8.21
CA LEU A 75 -22.43 25.59 6.80
C LEU A 75 -23.62 25.69 5.83
N ASN A 76 -24.84 25.49 6.33
CA ASN A 76 -26.10 25.63 5.61
C ASN A 76 -27.25 25.84 6.63
N GLU A 77 -28.50 25.92 6.16
CA GLU A 77 -29.67 26.13 7.03
C GLU A 77 -29.82 25.08 8.14
N LYS A 78 -29.58 23.79 7.83
CA LYS A 78 -29.59 22.73 8.85
C LYS A 78 -28.47 22.94 9.86
N GLY A 79 -27.30 23.34 9.39
CA GLY A 79 -26.17 23.72 10.22
C GLY A 79 -26.53 24.79 11.24
N SER A 80 -27.14 25.89 10.81
CA SER A 80 -27.58 26.99 11.68
C SER A 80 -28.56 26.53 12.76
N ILE A 81 -29.42 25.58 12.42
CA ILE A 81 -30.35 24.96 13.37
C ILE A 81 -29.61 24.06 14.37
N ILE A 82 -28.71 23.19 13.89
CA ILE A 82 -27.94 22.27 14.75
C ILE A 82 -27.04 23.05 15.71
N ILE A 83 -26.37 24.13 15.26
CA ILE A 83 -25.56 24.95 16.17
C ILE A 83 -26.41 25.65 17.24
N ALA A 84 -27.65 26.03 16.94
CA ALA A 84 -28.56 26.61 17.93
C ALA A 84 -29.00 25.57 18.97
N MET A 85 -29.17 24.31 18.55
CA MET A 85 -29.38 23.18 19.47
C MET A 85 -28.15 22.98 20.37
N ILE A 86 -26.95 22.94 19.78
CA ILE A 86 -25.68 22.82 20.52
C ILE A 86 -25.52 23.98 21.50
N TYR A 87 -25.71 25.22 21.06
CA TYR A 87 -25.64 26.41 21.93
C TYR A 87 -26.57 26.29 23.15
N SER A 88 -27.81 25.85 22.94
CA SER A 88 -28.77 25.66 24.02
C SER A 88 -28.30 24.62 25.03
N HIS A 89 -27.64 23.55 24.58
CA HIS A 89 -27.07 22.54 25.47
C HIS A 89 -25.82 23.04 26.21
N LEU A 90 -24.88 23.68 25.50
CA LEU A 90 -23.65 24.17 26.10
C LEU A 90 -23.90 25.28 27.13
N SER A 91 -24.91 26.12 26.89
CA SER A 91 -25.33 27.18 27.81
C SER A 91 -25.88 26.65 29.14
N ASP A 92 -26.33 25.40 29.18
CA ASP A 92 -26.80 24.73 30.40
C ASP A 92 -25.61 24.18 31.26
N THR A 93 -24.35 24.38 30.84
CA THR A 93 -23.14 23.85 31.51
C THR A 93 -22.19 24.96 32.02
N ASP A 94 -21.42 24.69 33.09
CA ASP A 94 -20.38 25.61 33.62
C ASP A 94 -18.97 25.33 33.06
N HIS A 95 -18.88 24.84 31.82
CA HIS A 95 -17.60 24.47 31.19
C HIS A 95 -16.93 25.62 30.43
N TYR A 96 -17.63 26.72 30.19
CA TYR A 96 -17.24 27.76 29.25
C TYR A 96 -17.12 29.13 29.93
N ASP A 97 -16.04 29.87 29.63
CA ASP A 97 -15.85 31.26 30.08
C ASP A 97 -16.70 32.22 29.24
N SER A 98 -16.90 31.89 27.96
CA SER A 98 -17.76 32.65 27.06
C SER A 98 -18.39 31.73 26.02
N LEU A 99 -19.64 32.03 25.67
CA LEU A 99 -20.38 31.43 24.56
C LEU A 99 -21.15 32.55 23.87
N THR A 100 -20.96 32.69 22.56
CA THR A 100 -21.71 33.66 21.74
C THR A 100 -22.18 32.98 20.48
N LEU A 101 -23.48 33.07 20.20
CA LEU A 101 -24.08 32.60 18.96
C LEU A 101 -24.40 33.81 18.09
N ASP A 102 -23.75 33.89 16.92
CA ASP A 102 -24.19 34.75 15.82
C ASP A 102 -25.13 33.97 14.88
N SER A 103 -25.51 34.53 13.73
CA SER A 103 -26.53 33.90 12.87
C SER A 103 -26.16 32.48 12.42
N ASN A 104 -24.89 32.21 12.16
CA ASN A 104 -24.40 30.93 11.61
C ASN A 104 -23.13 30.40 12.31
N THR A 105 -22.65 31.04 13.38
CA THR A 105 -21.42 30.65 14.07
C THR A 105 -21.58 30.75 15.58
N LEU A 106 -21.31 29.66 16.28
CA LEU A 106 -21.13 29.62 17.72
C LEU A 106 -19.65 29.74 18.06
N LYS A 107 -19.29 30.73 18.87
CA LYS A 107 -17.93 30.96 19.36
C LYS A 107 -17.88 30.74 20.85
N GLY A 108 -16.79 30.14 21.35
CA GLY A 108 -16.63 30.00 22.78
C GLY A 108 -15.20 29.79 23.23
N LEU A 109 -15.01 29.91 24.54
CA LEU A 109 -13.74 29.72 25.23
C LEU A 109 -13.93 28.75 26.39
N ILE A 110 -13.12 27.68 26.44
CA ILE A 110 -13.17 26.72 27.55
C ILE A 110 -12.65 27.37 28.84
N LYS A 111 -13.43 27.22 29.92
CA LYS A 111 -13.11 27.75 31.24
C LYS A 111 -11.82 27.13 31.78
N ASN A 112 -10.91 28.00 32.22
CA ASN A 112 -9.68 27.57 32.84
C ASN A 112 -9.95 26.89 34.19
N GLN A 113 -9.37 25.70 34.39
CA GLN A 113 -9.40 25.00 35.67
C GLN A 113 -8.00 25.03 36.28
N LYS A 114 -7.82 25.83 37.35
CA LYS A 114 -6.61 25.83 38.17
C LYS A 114 -6.78 24.87 39.34
N VAL A 115 -6.85 23.58 39.03
CA VAL A 115 -6.91 22.52 40.03
C VAL A 115 -5.72 21.59 39.81
N TYR A 116 -5.06 21.21 40.89
CA TYR A 116 -4.06 20.15 40.85
C TYR A 116 -4.77 18.82 40.66
N ILE A 117 -4.47 18.12 39.56
CA ILE A 117 -5.08 16.85 39.20
C ILE A 117 -3.96 15.81 39.17
N ALA A 118 -4.20 14.64 39.76
CA ALA A 118 -3.28 13.51 39.68
C ALA A 118 -3.08 13.07 38.21
N GLU A 119 -1.92 12.52 37.87
CA GLU A 119 -1.59 12.15 36.48
C GLU A 119 -2.58 11.13 35.88
N GLU A 120 -3.12 10.23 36.71
CA GLU A 120 -4.13 9.24 36.34
C GLU A 120 -5.46 9.88 35.92
N SER A 121 -5.72 11.11 36.37
CA SER A 121 -6.92 11.89 36.03
C SER A 121 -6.63 13.04 35.07
N ARG A 122 -5.43 13.11 34.50
CA ARG A 122 -5.00 14.21 33.62
C ARG A 122 -5.93 14.45 32.43
N SER A 123 -6.49 13.38 31.86
CA SER A 123 -7.44 13.45 30.74
C SER A 123 -8.76 14.16 31.07
N LYS A 124 -9.07 14.29 32.38
CA LYS A 124 -10.28 14.96 32.89
C LYS A 124 -10.10 16.47 33.06
N LYS A 125 -8.88 17.00 32.88
CA LYS A 125 -8.61 18.44 32.89
C LYS A 125 -9.40 19.14 31.78
N ARG A 126 -10.07 20.26 32.11
CA ARG A 126 -10.79 21.08 31.12
C ARG A 126 -9.87 21.52 29.98
N SER A 127 -10.25 21.14 28.77
CA SER A 127 -9.56 21.40 27.51
C SER A 127 -10.59 21.43 26.39
N ILE A 128 -10.13 21.54 25.14
CA ILE A 128 -11.05 21.45 24.00
C ILE A 128 -11.82 20.11 23.93
N PHE A 129 -11.30 19.05 24.54
CA PHE A 129 -11.98 17.77 24.62
C PHE A 129 -13.18 17.79 25.58
N THR A 130 -13.31 18.80 26.44
CA THR A 130 -14.55 19.05 27.20
C THR A 130 -15.69 19.37 26.24
N LEU A 131 -15.46 20.23 25.24
CA LEU A 131 -16.45 20.52 24.18
C LEU A 131 -16.83 19.26 23.41
N LEU A 132 -15.85 18.44 23.03
CA LEU A 132 -16.13 17.21 22.27
C LEU A 132 -16.95 16.21 23.09
N ARG A 133 -16.70 16.11 24.40
CA ARG A 133 -17.52 15.30 25.32
C ARG A 133 -18.95 15.84 25.45
N ASP A 134 -19.13 17.14 25.64
CA ASP A 134 -20.46 17.75 25.75
C ASP A 134 -21.29 17.53 24.47
N ILE A 135 -20.69 17.74 23.29
CA ILE A 135 -21.36 17.45 22.02
C ILE A 135 -21.66 15.95 21.89
N ARG A 136 -20.70 15.07 22.17
CA ARG A 136 -20.93 13.62 22.11
C ARG A 136 -22.09 13.20 23.02
N ASP A 137 -22.09 13.64 24.27
CA ASP A 137 -23.13 13.31 25.25
C ASP A 137 -24.50 13.83 24.82
N MET A 138 -24.56 15.00 24.19
CA MET A 138 -25.78 15.56 23.63
C MET A 138 -26.39 14.64 22.56
N PHE A 139 -25.54 14.08 21.68
CA PHE A 139 -25.97 13.21 20.56
C PHE A 139 -25.92 11.70 20.89
N HIS A 140 -25.52 11.31 22.10
CA HIS A 140 -25.26 9.92 22.44
C HIS A 140 -26.50 9.03 22.33
N HIS A 141 -26.36 7.91 21.60
CA HIS A 141 -27.33 6.82 21.54
C HIS A 141 -26.63 5.52 21.13
N PRO A 142 -26.79 4.40 21.88
CA PRO A 142 -26.07 3.15 21.59
C PRO A 142 -26.52 2.43 20.31
N GLY A 143 -27.70 2.78 19.79
CA GLY A 143 -28.24 2.19 18.55
C GLY A 143 -27.75 2.81 17.24
N ASP A 144 -26.81 3.77 17.29
CA ASP A 144 -26.25 4.42 16.10
C ASP A 144 -24.72 4.60 16.21
N GLY A 145 -23.98 3.60 15.71
CA GLY A 145 -22.52 3.63 15.69
C GLY A 145 -21.89 4.33 14.49
N VAL A 146 -22.68 5.10 13.71
CA VAL A 146 -22.19 5.80 12.52
C VAL A 146 -22.21 7.31 12.72
N LEU A 147 -23.24 7.88 13.34
CA LEU A 147 -23.25 9.33 13.55
C LEU A 147 -22.16 9.75 14.56
N GLY A 148 -21.41 10.81 14.24
CA GLY A 148 -20.27 11.23 15.06
C GLY A 148 -19.55 12.48 14.54
N LEU A 149 -18.36 12.69 15.08
CA LEU A 149 -17.43 13.77 14.76
C LEU A 149 -16.32 13.25 13.86
N TYR A 150 -16.19 13.81 12.66
CA TYR A 150 -15.30 13.30 11.61
C TYR A 150 -14.29 14.35 11.18
N GLY A 151 -13.01 14.01 11.10
CA GLY A 151 -12.02 14.95 10.57
C GLY A 151 -10.60 14.70 11.09
N SER A 152 -9.96 15.76 11.57
CA SER A 152 -8.52 15.81 11.79
C SER A 152 -8.15 16.53 13.08
N PHE A 153 -7.08 16.03 13.71
CA PHE A 153 -6.51 16.51 14.96
C PHE A 153 -5.02 16.81 14.71
N ALA A 154 -4.60 18.06 14.91
CA ALA A 154 -3.24 18.51 14.65
C ALA A 154 -2.30 18.16 15.82
N TYR A 155 -1.00 18.09 15.53
CA TYR A 155 0.03 17.75 16.51
C TYR A 155 0.05 18.68 17.74
N ASP A 156 -0.25 19.96 17.54
CA ASP A 156 -0.16 20.98 18.58
C ASP A 156 -1.20 20.83 19.71
N LEU A 157 -2.17 19.91 19.58
CA LEU A 157 -3.07 19.56 20.69
C LEU A 157 -2.34 19.13 21.96
N ILE A 158 -1.14 18.54 21.81
CA ILE A 158 -0.33 18.09 22.94
C ILE A 158 0.00 19.22 23.92
N TYR A 159 0.13 20.47 23.44
CA TYR A 159 0.44 21.63 24.29
C TYR A 159 -0.72 22.05 25.21
N GLN A 160 -1.93 21.50 25.03
CA GLN A 160 -3.03 21.72 25.98
C GLN A 160 -2.88 20.85 27.25
N PHE A 161 -2.14 19.75 27.14
CA PHE A 161 -1.99 18.74 28.19
C PHE A 161 -0.59 18.70 28.78
N GLU A 162 0.43 18.96 27.97
CA GLU A 162 1.83 19.03 28.39
C GLU A 162 2.25 20.48 28.63
N ASP A 163 2.85 20.73 29.79
CA ASP A 163 3.45 22.03 30.11
C ASP A 163 4.78 22.18 29.35
N LEU A 164 4.69 22.71 28.13
CA LEU A 164 5.78 22.90 27.18
C LEU A 164 5.67 24.27 26.50
N GLN A 165 6.80 24.96 26.35
CA GLN A 165 6.86 26.22 25.62
C GLN A 165 6.93 25.98 24.11
N LYS A 166 6.13 26.74 23.34
CA LYS A 166 6.22 26.81 21.88
C LYS A 166 7.35 27.77 21.52
N SER A 167 8.41 27.28 20.88
CA SER A 167 9.55 28.11 20.48
C SER A 167 9.36 28.74 19.08
N LYS A 168 8.48 28.15 18.26
CA LYS A 168 8.20 28.61 16.89
C LYS A 168 6.86 29.31 16.77
N LYS A 169 6.82 30.38 15.97
CA LYS A 169 5.58 31.06 15.60
C LYS A 169 4.68 30.12 14.79
N ARG A 170 3.42 29.98 15.20
CA ARG A 170 2.38 29.26 14.43
C ARG A 170 1.73 30.18 13.39
N PRO A 171 1.18 29.65 12.30
CA PRO A 171 0.37 30.45 11.38
C PRO A 171 -0.82 31.10 12.11
N ASP A 172 -1.14 32.36 11.78
CA ASP A 172 -2.16 33.16 12.48
C ASP A 172 -3.57 32.53 12.40
N LYS A 173 -3.83 31.67 11.41
CA LYS A 173 -5.09 30.93 11.20
C LYS A 173 -4.93 29.41 11.36
N SER A 174 -4.03 28.96 12.24
CA SER A 174 -3.87 27.54 12.54
C SER A 174 -5.11 26.99 13.26
N SER A 175 -5.49 25.76 12.94
CA SER A 175 -6.52 25.01 13.67
C SER A 175 -5.87 23.76 14.26
N ASP A 176 -6.15 23.49 15.53
CA ASP A 176 -5.68 22.28 16.21
C ASP A 176 -6.66 21.11 16.00
N ILE A 177 -7.93 21.41 15.71
CA ILE A 177 -8.98 20.45 15.36
C ILE A 177 -9.81 21.04 14.24
N VAL A 178 -10.15 20.20 13.27
CA VAL A 178 -11.23 20.44 12.31
C VAL A 178 -12.07 19.18 12.23
N LEU A 179 -13.31 19.25 12.72
CA LEU A 179 -14.27 18.14 12.73
C LEU A 179 -15.58 18.55 12.08
N TYR A 180 -16.31 17.58 11.58
CA TYR A 180 -17.59 17.75 10.91
C TYR A 180 -18.65 16.85 11.55
N ILE A 181 -19.88 17.37 11.63
CA ILE A 181 -21.08 16.56 11.92
C ILE A 181 -21.85 16.43 10.61
N PRO A 182 -21.92 15.24 9.99
CA PRO A 182 -22.65 15.03 8.74
C PRO A 182 -24.15 14.81 8.99
N ASP A 183 -25.00 15.23 8.05
CA ASP A 183 -26.42 14.83 7.95
C ASP A 183 -26.66 13.74 6.91
N LYS A 184 -25.63 13.38 6.14
CA LYS A 184 -25.63 12.29 5.16
C LYS A 184 -24.30 11.56 5.20
N ILE A 185 -24.30 10.24 5.38
CA ILE A 185 -23.09 9.41 5.44
C ILE A 185 -23.23 8.22 4.51
N PHE A 186 -22.27 8.03 3.62
CA PHE A 186 -22.10 6.81 2.83
C PHE A 186 -21.25 5.81 3.61
N ILE A 187 -21.62 4.53 3.56
CA ILE A 187 -20.95 3.42 4.25
C ILE A 187 -20.87 2.23 3.29
N MET A 188 -19.71 1.59 3.23
CA MET A 188 -19.47 0.34 2.53
C MET A 188 -18.78 -0.65 3.46
N ASP A 189 -19.41 -1.80 3.67
CA ASP A 189 -18.76 -3.00 4.21
C ASP A 189 -18.40 -3.94 3.06
N HIS A 190 -17.10 -4.13 2.80
CA HIS A 190 -16.65 -4.99 1.69
C HIS A 190 -16.88 -6.48 1.95
N LYS A 191 -16.90 -6.89 3.22
CA LYS A 191 -17.13 -8.29 3.58
C LYS A 191 -18.58 -8.68 3.36
N MET A 192 -19.51 -7.76 3.68
CA MET A 192 -20.94 -7.96 3.44
C MET A 192 -21.38 -7.55 2.02
N SER A 193 -20.49 -6.90 1.25
CA SER A 193 -20.83 -6.29 -0.05
C SER A 193 -22.05 -5.37 0.04
N ASP A 194 -22.09 -4.59 1.11
CA ASP A 194 -23.25 -3.83 1.53
C ASP A 194 -22.94 -2.33 1.55
N ALA A 195 -23.50 -1.62 0.57
CA ALA A 195 -23.33 -0.19 0.36
C ALA A 195 -24.61 0.56 0.69
N ARG A 196 -24.56 1.43 1.71
CA ARG A 196 -25.71 2.16 2.24
C ARG A 196 -25.41 3.64 2.43
N ILE A 197 -26.47 4.43 2.40
CA ILE A 197 -26.45 5.84 2.78
C ILE A 197 -27.38 6.01 3.97
N HIS A 198 -26.91 6.74 4.99
CA HIS A 198 -27.72 7.19 6.11
C HIS A 198 -27.96 8.70 5.99
N GLU A 199 -29.21 9.11 6.08
CA GLU A 199 -29.62 10.53 6.09
C GLU A 199 -30.30 10.85 7.42
N TYR A 200 -29.97 12.00 8.01
CA TYR A 200 -30.37 12.38 9.35
C TYR A 200 -31.17 13.69 9.37
N ASP A 201 -32.24 13.68 10.14
CA ASP A 201 -32.95 14.88 10.59
C ASP A 201 -32.93 14.95 12.11
N PHE A 202 -32.79 16.17 12.64
CA PHE A 202 -32.62 16.48 14.05
C PHE A 202 -33.76 17.39 14.52
N SER A 203 -34.32 17.09 15.69
CA SER A 203 -35.31 17.95 16.34
C SER A 203 -35.03 18.08 17.84
N PHE A 204 -35.06 19.30 18.36
CA PHE A 204 -34.78 19.61 19.77
C PHE A 204 -35.41 20.93 20.18
N ARG A 205 -36.17 20.95 21.30
CA ARG A 205 -36.80 22.16 21.89
C ARG A 205 -37.50 23.08 20.86
N GLY A 206 -38.24 22.50 19.91
CA GLY A 206 -38.98 23.24 18.87
C GLY A 206 -38.17 23.62 17.62
N LEU A 207 -36.86 23.37 17.63
CA LEU A 207 -36.01 23.43 16.43
C LEU A 207 -36.13 22.10 15.66
N ASP A 208 -36.25 22.16 14.33
CA ASP A 208 -36.38 20.98 13.47
C ASP A 208 -35.67 21.21 12.13
N THR A 209 -34.81 20.26 11.72
CA THR A 209 -34.13 20.29 10.42
C THR A 209 -34.96 19.67 9.30
N LYS A 210 -36.11 19.06 9.61
CA LYS A 210 -36.96 18.37 8.64
C LYS A 210 -37.45 19.33 7.54
N GLY A 211 -37.29 18.93 6.29
CA GLY A 211 -37.77 19.70 5.13
C GLY A 211 -37.00 20.99 4.86
N LYS A 212 -35.91 21.25 5.60
CA LYS A 212 -34.87 22.20 5.20
C LYS A 212 -33.99 21.56 4.15
N ASP A 213 -33.46 22.37 3.23
CA ASP A 213 -32.66 21.87 2.13
C ASP A 213 -31.61 20.89 2.67
N LYS A 214 -31.73 19.62 2.25
CA LYS A 214 -30.68 18.62 2.48
C LYS A 214 -29.42 19.23 1.90
N THR A 215 -28.28 19.07 2.58
CA THR A 215 -27.10 19.80 2.14
C THR A 215 -26.84 19.55 0.66
N ASN A 216 -27.08 20.58 -0.15
CA ASN A 216 -26.94 20.49 -1.59
C ASN A 216 -25.46 20.69 -1.88
N TYR A 217 -24.89 19.88 -2.77
CA TYR A 217 -23.46 19.91 -3.03
C TYR A 217 -23.00 21.32 -3.44
N ASP A 218 -23.86 22.08 -4.13
CA ASP A 218 -23.56 23.42 -4.64
C ASP A 218 -23.58 24.54 -3.58
N ASP A 219 -24.20 24.33 -2.40
CA ASP A 219 -24.40 25.40 -1.39
C ASP A 219 -23.21 25.54 -0.43
N CYS A 220 -22.39 24.50 -0.28
CA CYS A 220 -21.13 24.56 0.47
C CYS A 220 -19.97 24.94 -0.44
N ASN A 221 -20.06 26.11 -1.08
CA ASN A 221 -18.98 26.65 -1.89
C ASN A 221 -17.76 27.01 -1.02
N ILE A 222 -16.59 26.56 -1.44
CA ILE A 222 -15.31 27.02 -0.88
C ILE A 222 -15.15 28.51 -1.19
N ILE A 223 -14.93 29.31 -0.15
CA ILE A 223 -14.33 30.63 -0.27
C ILE A 223 -12.85 30.41 -0.61
N VAL A 224 -12.51 30.37 -1.91
CA VAL A 224 -11.12 30.48 -2.34
C VAL A 224 -10.74 31.95 -2.18
N LYS A 225 -10.05 32.30 -1.08
CA LYS A 225 -9.47 33.64 -0.89
C LYS A 225 -7.97 33.61 -0.65
N GLU A 226 -7.34 34.46 -1.46
CA GLU A 226 -5.97 34.98 -1.54
C GLU A 226 -4.77 34.02 -1.57
N LYS A 227 -4.00 34.17 -2.66
CA LYS A 227 -2.66 33.62 -2.83
C LYS A 227 -1.75 34.13 -1.71
N LEU A 228 -1.38 33.26 -0.79
CA LEU A 228 -0.15 33.44 -0.02
C LEU A 228 1.02 32.89 -0.85
N GLU A 229 2.05 33.71 -1.07
CA GLU A 229 3.32 33.24 -1.62
C GLU A 229 4.02 32.37 -0.57
N ASN A 230 3.63 31.10 -0.51
CA ASN A 230 4.31 30.14 0.34
C ASN A 230 5.66 29.77 -0.29
N LYS A 231 6.75 30.08 0.42
CA LYS A 231 8.11 29.68 0.03
C LYS A 231 8.20 28.15 0.09
N VAL A 232 8.45 27.53 -1.07
CA VAL A 232 8.61 26.08 -1.20
C VAL A 232 9.82 25.64 -0.38
N VAL A 233 9.63 24.71 0.55
CA VAL A 233 10.70 24.07 1.30
C VAL A 233 11.19 22.84 0.53
N LYS A 234 12.45 22.83 0.12
CA LYS A 234 13.10 21.66 -0.48
C LYS A 234 14.00 20.98 0.57
N PRO A 235 14.05 19.65 0.61
CA PRO A 235 15.00 18.96 1.48
C PRO A 235 16.42 19.26 1.00
N VAL A 236 17.33 19.50 1.95
CA VAL A 236 18.76 19.71 1.68
C VAL A 236 19.50 18.47 2.15
N LYS A 237 20.21 17.82 1.23
CA LYS A 237 20.99 16.61 1.55
C LYS A 237 21.97 16.87 2.68
N GLY A 238 22.04 15.96 3.65
CA GLY A 238 22.88 16.03 4.84
C GLY A 238 22.30 16.86 5.99
N GLU A 239 21.21 17.59 5.76
CA GLU A 239 20.59 18.39 6.81
C GLU A 239 19.85 17.52 7.83
N TYR A 240 19.14 16.49 7.37
CA TYR A 240 18.50 15.54 8.28
C TYR A 240 19.57 14.73 9.01
N ALA A 241 20.63 14.29 8.31
CA ALA A 241 21.76 13.61 8.94
C ALA A 241 22.41 14.45 10.06
N ASN A 242 22.53 15.77 9.89
CA ASN A 242 23.03 16.65 10.96
C ASN A 242 22.08 16.72 12.17
N LEU A 243 20.76 16.63 11.93
CA LEU A 243 19.77 16.53 13.00
C LEU A 243 19.92 15.23 13.79
N VAL A 244 20.23 14.12 13.11
CA VAL A 244 20.56 12.83 13.75
C VAL A 244 21.81 12.94 14.60
N ARG A 245 22.90 13.49 14.06
CA ARG A 245 24.15 13.73 14.83
C ARG A 245 23.90 14.55 16.08
N LYS A 246 23.04 15.56 15.99
CA LYS A 246 22.66 16.38 17.14
C LYS A 246 21.87 15.57 18.18
N ALA A 247 20.94 14.72 17.76
CA ALA A 247 20.18 13.85 18.67
C ALA A 247 21.08 12.87 19.44
N LYS A 248 22.12 12.33 18.79
CA LYS A 248 23.10 11.43 19.42
C LYS A 248 23.76 12.02 20.66
N LEU A 249 24.08 13.31 20.66
CA LEU A 249 24.62 13.99 21.84
C LEU A 249 23.65 14.03 23.03
N TYR A 250 22.34 13.93 22.81
CA TYR A 250 21.33 13.88 23.87
C TYR A 250 21.11 12.44 24.35
N PHE A 251 21.21 11.45 23.45
CA PHE A 251 21.24 10.03 23.83
C PHE A 251 22.42 9.71 24.75
N GLU A 252 23.62 10.20 24.44
CA GLU A 252 24.83 10.02 25.27
C GLU A 252 24.67 10.56 26.69
N ARG A 253 23.89 11.64 26.86
CA ARG A 253 23.60 12.25 28.16
C ARG A 253 22.44 11.60 28.91
N GLY A 254 21.69 10.70 28.25
CA GLY A 254 20.45 10.14 28.79
C GLY A 254 19.28 11.14 28.82
N ASP A 255 19.35 12.23 28.05
CA ASP A 255 18.25 13.20 27.92
C ASP A 255 17.10 12.65 27.04
N LEU A 256 17.45 11.77 26.11
CA LEU A 256 16.56 11.05 25.19
C LEU A 256 16.97 9.58 25.18
N PHE A 257 16.03 8.71 24.84
CA PHE A 257 16.24 7.29 24.49
C PHE A 257 15.86 7.05 23.04
N GLU A 258 14.82 7.75 22.59
CA GLU A 258 14.30 7.73 21.23
C GLU A 258 13.78 9.13 20.87
N VAL A 259 13.96 9.58 19.63
CA VAL A 259 13.27 10.77 19.10
C VAL A 259 12.99 10.63 17.61
N VAL A 260 11.85 11.14 17.17
CA VAL A 260 11.40 11.02 15.77
C VAL A 260 11.34 12.41 15.11
N PRO A 261 12.47 13.03 14.74
CA PRO A 261 12.45 14.26 13.97
C PRO A 261 11.96 14.02 12.54
N SER A 262 11.50 15.10 11.92
CA SER A 262 10.99 15.09 10.56
C SER A 262 11.60 16.17 9.69
N GLN A 263 11.57 15.92 8.38
CA GLN A 263 11.87 16.88 7.34
C GLN A 263 10.69 17.07 6.38
N VAL A 264 10.75 18.13 5.60
CA VAL A 264 9.64 18.64 4.78
C VAL A 264 10.08 18.75 3.32
N MET A 265 9.20 18.31 2.43
CA MET A 265 9.39 18.31 0.98
C MET A 265 8.14 18.92 0.33
N ASP A 266 8.25 20.14 -0.16
CA ASP A 266 7.17 20.85 -0.84
C ASP A 266 7.28 20.70 -2.36
N TYR A 267 6.16 20.37 -3.00
CA TYR A 267 6.02 20.29 -4.45
C TYR A 267 4.91 21.22 -4.91
N LYS A 268 5.18 22.00 -5.97
CA LYS A 268 4.11 22.72 -6.67
C LYS A 268 3.34 21.73 -7.54
N THR A 269 2.01 21.77 -7.50
CA THR A 269 1.17 20.87 -8.27
C THR A 269 -0.17 21.51 -8.63
N ASP A 270 -0.61 21.27 -9.87
CA ASP A 270 -1.97 21.59 -10.33
C ASP A 270 -2.89 20.33 -10.31
N ARG A 271 -2.37 19.20 -9.82
CA ARG A 271 -3.17 17.97 -9.69
C ARG A 271 -4.27 18.17 -8.65
N LYS A 272 -5.46 17.68 -9.00
CA LYS A 272 -6.60 17.63 -8.09
C LYS A 272 -6.36 16.63 -6.95
N GLY A 273 -6.86 16.93 -5.76
CA GLY A 273 -6.72 16.08 -4.58
C GLY A 273 -7.32 14.69 -4.80
N SER A 274 -8.46 14.61 -5.49
CA SER A 274 -9.12 13.37 -5.89
C SER A 274 -8.24 12.44 -6.73
N ARG A 275 -7.42 13.00 -7.63
CA ARG A 275 -6.46 12.25 -8.46
C ARG A 275 -5.28 11.77 -7.64
N ILE A 276 -4.74 12.64 -6.77
CA ILE A 276 -3.66 12.31 -5.84
C ILE A 276 -4.10 11.16 -4.94
N PHE A 277 -5.28 11.24 -4.32
CA PHE A 277 -5.81 10.23 -3.41
C PHE A 277 -5.99 8.86 -4.09
N ASN A 278 -6.69 8.82 -5.24
CA ASN A 278 -6.92 7.57 -5.96
C ASN A 278 -5.61 6.88 -6.34
N ARG A 279 -4.63 7.65 -6.82
CA ARG A 279 -3.31 7.11 -7.18
C ARG A 279 -2.53 6.65 -5.95
N LEU A 280 -2.59 7.40 -4.84
CA LEU A 280 -1.90 7.05 -3.61
C LEU A 280 -2.40 5.73 -3.02
N ILE A 281 -3.71 5.52 -2.96
CA ILE A 281 -4.30 4.28 -2.46
C ILE A 281 -4.02 3.08 -3.39
N GLU A 282 -3.92 3.31 -4.70
CA GLU A 282 -3.56 2.27 -5.67
C GLU A 282 -2.13 1.76 -5.45
N ILE A 283 -1.16 2.67 -5.24
CA ILE A 283 0.24 2.30 -5.04
C ILE A 283 0.52 1.84 -3.60
N ASN A 284 -0.15 2.43 -2.62
CA ASN A 284 0.13 2.20 -1.20
C ASN A 284 -1.16 1.89 -0.43
N PRO A 285 -1.74 0.68 -0.59
CA PRO A 285 -2.87 0.25 0.22
C PRO A 285 -2.51 0.28 1.71
N SER A 286 -3.44 0.73 2.55
CA SER A 286 -3.18 0.98 3.96
C SER A 286 -4.44 0.77 4.81
N PRO A 287 -4.30 0.45 6.11
CA PRO A 287 -5.43 0.36 7.03
C PRO A 287 -6.17 1.69 7.21
N TYR A 288 -5.47 2.83 7.03
CA TYR A 288 -6.04 4.16 7.21
C TYR A 288 -5.82 5.06 5.98
N GLY A 289 -6.62 4.83 4.94
CA GLY A 289 -6.73 5.73 3.79
C GLY A 289 -7.70 6.88 4.06
N PHE A 290 -7.33 8.10 3.66
CA PHE A 290 -8.20 9.26 3.84
C PHE A 290 -8.00 10.37 2.81
N TYR A 291 -9.11 11.05 2.50
CA TYR A 291 -9.12 12.36 1.85
C TYR A 291 -10.07 13.26 2.64
N ILE A 292 -9.53 14.31 3.26
CA ILE A 292 -10.28 15.25 4.08
C ILE A 292 -10.08 16.65 3.50
N ASN A 293 -11.17 17.30 3.12
CA ASN A 293 -11.15 18.72 2.74
C ASN A 293 -11.46 19.56 3.98
N LEU A 294 -10.45 20.28 4.46
CA LEU A 294 -10.49 21.15 5.63
C LEU A 294 -10.93 22.58 5.28
N GLY A 295 -11.53 22.83 4.12
CA GLY A 295 -11.92 24.16 3.64
C GLY A 295 -10.78 25.01 3.09
N ASP A 296 -9.76 25.31 3.90
CA ASP A 296 -8.59 26.12 3.50
C ASP A 296 -7.43 25.27 2.96
N SER A 297 -7.50 23.96 3.18
CA SER A 297 -6.49 22.99 2.76
C SER A 297 -7.11 21.58 2.70
N SER A 298 -6.33 20.60 2.27
CA SER A 298 -6.76 19.20 2.25
C SER A 298 -5.67 18.28 2.77
N LEU A 299 -6.09 17.22 3.46
CA LEU A 299 -5.20 16.12 3.88
C LEU A 299 -5.53 14.89 3.05
N ILE A 300 -4.52 14.33 2.40
CA ILE A 300 -4.64 13.17 1.53
C ILE A 300 -3.58 12.15 1.97
N GLY A 301 -3.99 11.00 2.48
CA GLY A 301 -3.05 10.06 3.09
C GLY A 301 -3.45 8.61 3.00
N ALA A 302 -2.44 7.76 3.22
CA ALA A 302 -2.55 6.32 3.29
C ALA A 302 -1.66 5.84 4.45
N SER A 303 -2.16 6.05 5.68
CA SER A 303 -1.39 5.85 6.90
C SER A 303 -1.32 4.37 7.27
N PRO A 304 -0.11 3.85 7.59
CA PRO A 304 0.05 2.47 8.02
C PRO A 304 -0.38 2.25 9.48
N GLU A 305 -0.46 3.31 10.30
CA GLU A 305 -0.47 3.17 11.75
C GLU A 305 -1.79 3.62 12.38
N MET A 306 -2.40 2.71 13.14
CA MET A 306 -3.51 2.99 14.03
C MET A 306 -3.04 3.89 15.17
N TYR A 307 -3.73 5.01 15.40
CA TYR A 307 -3.47 5.82 16.59
C TYR A 307 -4.16 5.22 17.80
N VAL A 308 -5.50 5.30 17.84
CA VAL A 308 -6.33 4.71 18.89
C VAL A 308 -7.63 4.20 18.25
N ARG A 309 -7.99 2.96 18.57
CA ARG A 309 -9.33 2.42 18.32
C ARG A 309 -10.00 2.06 19.65
N VAL A 310 -11.25 2.46 19.81
CA VAL A 310 -12.09 2.10 20.93
C VAL A 310 -13.40 1.54 20.41
N SER A 311 -13.74 0.33 20.85
CA SER A 311 -15.03 -0.31 20.59
C SER A 311 -15.57 -0.80 21.92
N ASP A 312 -16.72 -0.26 22.32
CA ASP A 312 -17.27 -0.37 23.68
C ASP A 312 -16.24 0.07 24.74
N LYS A 313 -15.74 -0.88 25.54
CA LYS A 313 -14.68 -0.65 26.54
C LYS A 313 -13.31 -1.14 26.08
N LYS A 314 -13.19 -1.79 24.93
CA LYS A 314 -11.92 -2.30 24.41
C LYS A 314 -11.15 -1.17 23.75
N ILE A 315 -9.92 -0.90 24.23
CA ILE A 315 -8.96 0.00 23.57
C ILE A 315 -7.88 -0.83 22.88
N GLU A 316 -7.52 -0.43 21.66
CA GLU A 316 -6.48 -1.07 20.86
C GLU A 316 -5.58 -0.03 20.19
N THR A 317 -4.30 -0.38 20.09
CA THR A 317 -3.30 0.34 19.27
C THR A 317 -2.38 -0.68 18.60
N CYS A 318 -1.66 -0.23 17.58
CA CYS A 318 -0.70 -1.07 16.86
C CYS A 318 0.60 -0.31 16.64
N PRO A 319 1.51 -0.26 17.63
CA PRO A 319 2.83 0.33 17.45
C PRO A 319 3.56 -0.34 16.27
N ILE A 320 4.12 0.48 15.39
CA ILE A 320 4.87 0.03 14.21
C ILE A 320 6.29 0.55 14.30
N SER A 321 7.25 -0.35 14.12
CA SER A 321 8.66 -0.04 13.94
C SER A 321 9.27 -1.11 13.04
N GLY A 322 10.41 -0.84 12.40
CA GLY A 322 10.93 -1.75 11.39
C GLY A 322 10.22 -1.62 10.05
N THR A 323 10.95 -1.20 9.04
CA THR A 323 10.45 -1.11 7.66
C THR A 323 11.48 -1.68 6.69
N ILE A 324 11.09 -2.68 5.91
CA ILE A 324 11.91 -3.16 4.79
C ILE A 324 11.07 -3.25 3.52
N LYS A 325 11.72 -3.11 2.36
CA LYS A 325 11.06 -3.26 1.06
C LYS A 325 10.59 -4.70 0.83
N ARG A 326 9.51 -4.85 0.07
CA ARG A 326 9.15 -6.14 -0.53
C ARG A 326 10.24 -6.57 -1.51
N GLY A 327 10.59 -7.86 -1.48
CA GLY A 327 11.44 -8.51 -2.46
C GLY A 327 10.74 -8.65 -3.81
N LYS A 328 11.51 -8.93 -4.86
CA LYS A 328 10.98 -9.18 -6.20
C LYS A 328 10.22 -10.50 -6.30
N ASP A 329 10.51 -11.42 -5.40
CA ASP A 329 9.86 -12.72 -5.25
C ASP A 329 9.78 -13.14 -3.78
N ALA A 330 9.19 -14.31 -3.52
CA ALA A 330 8.99 -14.82 -2.17
C ALA A 330 10.31 -15.15 -1.43
N ILE A 331 11.40 -15.42 -2.15
CA ILE A 331 12.70 -15.75 -1.55
C ILE A 331 13.35 -14.46 -1.05
N GLU A 332 13.43 -13.43 -1.90
CA GLU A 332 13.95 -12.12 -1.48
C GLU A 332 13.05 -11.50 -0.38
N ASP A 333 11.72 -11.69 -0.45
CA ASP A 333 10.81 -11.33 0.65
C ASP A 333 11.21 -12.04 1.96
N TYR A 334 11.49 -13.33 1.92
CA TYR A 334 11.91 -14.10 3.09
C TYR A 334 13.25 -13.60 3.65
N GLU A 335 14.24 -13.35 2.79
CA GLU A 335 15.55 -12.80 3.18
C GLU A 335 15.40 -11.41 3.83
N ASN A 336 14.56 -10.56 3.27
CA ASN A 336 14.25 -9.24 3.83
C ASN A 336 13.53 -9.37 5.19
N ILE A 337 12.56 -10.27 5.32
CA ILE A 337 11.87 -10.53 6.59
C ILE A 337 12.85 -11.02 7.65
N MET A 338 13.74 -11.96 7.31
CA MET A 338 14.75 -12.45 8.25
C MET A 338 15.73 -11.36 8.66
N THR A 339 16.11 -10.47 7.72
CA THR A 339 16.93 -9.29 8.03
C THR A 339 16.22 -8.38 9.04
N LEU A 340 14.93 -8.12 8.83
CA LEU A 340 14.12 -7.29 9.72
C LEU A 340 13.97 -7.92 11.12
N LEU A 341 13.68 -9.22 11.19
CA LEU A 341 13.50 -9.95 12.45
C LEU A 341 14.80 -10.18 13.22
N ASN A 342 15.95 -10.18 12.56
CA ASN A 342 17.25 -10.30 13.23
C ASN A 342 17.91 -8.95 13.54
N SER A 343 17.26 -7.82 13.23
CA SER A 343 17.78 -6.50 13.57
C SER A 343 17.53 -6.18 15.04
N GLU A 344 18.61 -6.14 15.83
CA GLU A 344 18.57 -5.75 17.25
C GLU A 344 18.09 -4.31 17.45
N LYS A 345 18.44 -3.40 16.52
CA LYS A 345 17.98 -2.01 16.51
C LYS A 345 16.46 -1.94 16.43
N GLU A 346 15.88 -2.56 15.40
CA GLU A 346 14.43 -2.51 15.15
C GLU A 346 13.64 -3.23 16.26
N GLU A 347 14.20 -4.28 16.86
CA GLU A 347 13.63 -4.93 18.04
C GLU A 347 13.61 -4.01 19.25
N SER A 348 14.70 -3.29 19.50
CA SER A 348 14.83 -2.33 20.61
C SER A 348 13.83 -1.18 20.45
N GLU A 349 13.75 -0.61 19.25
CA GLU A 349 12.81 0.47 18.90
C GLU A 349 11.36 0.06 19.16
N LEU A 350 10.93 -1.09 18.60
CA LEU A 350 9.56 -1.57 18.78
C LEU A 350 9.24 -1.89 20.24
N THR A 351 10.24 -2.39 20.99
CA THR A 351 10.08 -2.68 22.42
C THR A 351 9.79 -1.40 23.21
N MET A 352 10.55 -0.33 22.98
CA MET A 352 10.32 0.96 23.66
C MET A 352 8.97 1.57 23.30
N CYS A 353 8.59 1.55 22.02
CA CYS A 353 7.28 2.00 21.58
C CYS A 353 6.15 1.23 22.29
N THR A 354 6.28 -0.09 22.38
CA THR A 354 5.29 -0.96 23.02
C THR A 354 5.21 -0.74 24.53
N ASP A 355 6.34 -0.55 25.22
CA ASP A 355 6.33 -0.31 26.66
C ASP A 355 5.71 1.03 27.04
N VAL A 356 5.94 2.09 26.25
CA VAL A 356 5.25 3.37 26.48
C VAL A 356 3.76 3.26 26.17
N ASP A 357 3.38 2.55 25.12
CA ASP A 357 1.98 2.29 24.79
C ASP A 357 1.25 1.52 25.92
N ARG A 358 1.90 0.49 26.49
CA ARG A 358 1.40 -0.23 27.68
C ARG A 358 1.28 0.68 28.90
N ASN A 359 2.26 1.55 29.12
CA ASN A 359 2.23 2.55 30.19
C ASN A 359 1.04 3.52 30.01
N ASP A 360 0.82 4.02 28.80
CA ASP A 360 -0.28 4.95 28.51
C ASP A 360 -1.64 4.27 28.76
N LYS A 361 -1.83 3.01 28.31
CA LYS A 361 -3.04 2.22 28.62
C LYS A 361 -3.23 1.98 30.11
N SER A 362 -2.16 1.66 30.83
CA SER A 362 -2.22 1.30 32.26
C SER A 362 -2.80 2.42 33.14
N ARG A 363 -2.73 3.68 32.68
CA ARG A 363 -3.33 4.83 33.37
C ARG A 363 -4.86 4.77 33.43
N ILE A 364 -5.50 4.21 32.40
CA ILE A 364 -6.95 4.29 32.17
C ILE A 364 -7.65 2.94 32.04
N CYS A 365 -6.89 1.85 31.96
CA CYS A 365 -7.42 0.49 31.84
C CYS A 365 -7.58 -0.20 33.19
N GLU A 366 -8.40 -1.24 33.23
CA GLU A 366 -8.54 -2.17 34.35
C GLU A 366 -7.19 -2.84 34.64
N GLN A 367 -6.89 -3.04 35.91
CA GLN A 367 -5.63 -3.65 36.33
C GLN A 367 -5.49 -5.06 35.72
N GLY A 368 -4.35 -5.32 35.07
CA GLY A 368 -4.07 -6.60 34.42
C GLY A 368 -4.79 -6.84 33.08
N SER A 369 -5.63 -5.91 32.61
CA SER A 369 -6.29 -6.04 31.30
C SER A 369 -5.37 -5.72 30.12
N VAL A 370 -4.31 -4.93 30.33
CA VAL A 370 -3.38 -4.52 29.27
C VAL A 370 -2.52 -5.69 28.82
N LYS A 371 -2.65 -6.12 27.56
CA LYS A 371 -1.99 -7.29 26.99
C LYS A 371 -1.38 -6.98 25.62
N VAL A 372 -0.19 -7.52 25.38
CA VAL A 372 0.42 -7.59 24.05
C VAL A 372 -0.03 -8.90 23.41
N ILE A 373 -1.03 -8.83 22.53
CA ILE A 373 -1.63 -10.02 21.89
C ILE A 373 -0.92 -10.44 20.59
N GLY A 374 -0.11 -9.54 20.04
CA GLY A 374 0.81 -9.84 18.94
C GLY A 374 2.11 -9.07 19.15
N ARG A 375 3.25 -9.77 19.05
CA ARG A 375 4.58 -9.17 19.17
C ARG A 375 5.40 -9.45 17.92
N ARG A 376 6.05 -8.43 17.36
CA ARG A 376 6.89 -8.44 16.16
C ARG A 376 6.24 -9.19 14.99
N GLN A 377 4.92 -9.01 14.84
CA GLN A 377 4.19 -9.66 13.77
C GLN A 377 4.54 -9.03 12.43
N ILE A 378 4.76 -9.88 11.43
CA ILE A 378 5.05 -9.43 10.07
C ILE A 378 3.76 -9.03 9.37
N GLU A 379 3.65 -7.75 9.03
CA GLU A 379 2.61 -7.23 8.17
C GLU A 379 3.19 -6.91 6.78
N LYS A 380 2.71 -7.62 5.76
CA LYS A 380 3.12 -7.43 4.37
C LYS A 380 2.18 -6.48 3.66
N TYR A 381 2.72 -5.36 3.20
CA TYR A 381 2.04 -4.39 2.34
C TYR A 381 2.48 -4.59 0.87
N SER A 382 1.92 -3.81 -0.05
CA SER A 382 2.24 -3.89 -1.49
C SER A 382 3.73 -3.66 -1.79
N HIS A 383 4.37 -2.75 -1.04
CA HIS A 383 5.74 -2.31 -1.27
C HIS A 383 6.66 -2.46 -0.06
N LEU A 384 6.10 -2.55 1.14
CA LEU A 384 6.85 -2.60 2.39
C LEU A 384 6.42 -3.78 3.25
N ILE A 385 7.27 -4.15 4.19
CA ILE A 385 7.02 -5.09 5.27
C ILE A 385 7.31 -4.37 6.57
N HIS A 386 6.39 -4.47 7.51
CA HIS A 386 6.50 -3.86 8.83
C HIS A 386 6.49 -4.92 9.93
N THR A 387 7.21 -4.66 11.02
CA THR A 387 7.00 -5.35 12.29
C THR A 387 6.01 -4.55 13.13
N VAL A 388 5.00 -5.24 13.65
CA VAL A 388 3.89 -4.61 14.35
C VAL A 388 3.61 -5.35 15.65
N ASP A 389 3.48 -4.59 16.74
CA ASP A 389 2.94 -5.07 18.01
C ASP A 389 1.45 -4.70 18.07
N HIS A 390 0.64 -5.53 18.73
CA HIS A 390 -0.78 -5.26 18.95
C HIS A 390 -1.07 -5.33 20.43
N VAL A 391 -1.44 -4.17 20.97
CA VAL A 391 -1.69 -3.99 22.40
C VAL A 391 -3.16 -3.66 22.60
N GLU A 392 -3.81 -4.40 23.49
CA GLU A 392 -5.20 -4.18 23.88
C GLU A 392 -5.32 -3.96 25.39
N GLY A 393 -6.42 -3.34 25.81
CA GLY A 393 -6.82 -3.22 27.19
C GLY A 393 -8.32 -2.98 27.33
N THR A 394 -8.82 -3.05 28.56
CA THR A 394 -10.21 -2.75 28.89
C THR A 394 -10.25 -1.45 29.68
N LEU A 395 -10.95 -0.42 29.19
CA LEU A 395 -11.12 0.85 29.88
C LEU A 395 -11.88 0.67 31.20
N ARG A 396 -11.46 1.36 32.27
CA ARG A 396 -12.25 1.40 33.51
C ARG A 396 -13.57 2.16 33.30
N ASP A 397 -14.52 1.95 34.21
CA ASP A 397 -15.86 2.53 34.09
C ASP A 397 -15.86 4.06 34.05
N GLU A 398 -14.95 4.70 34.78
CA GLU A 398 -14.82 6.15 34.89
C GLU A 398 -14.10 6.83 33.72
N PHE A 399 -13.70 6.07 32.69
CA PHE A 399 -13.06 6.56 31.47
C PHE A 399 -13.83 6.18 30.20
N ASP A 400 -13.65 7.01 29.18
CA ASP A 400 -14.25 6.86 27.87
C ASP A 400 -13.21 6.84 26.73
N GLY A 401 -13.66 6.70 25.49
CA GLY A 401 -12.77 6.72 24.34
C GLY A 401 -11.98 8.03 24.19
N ILE A 402 -12.53 9.16 24.62
CA ILE A 402 -11.81 10.44 24.58
C ILE A 402 -10.65 10.42 25.58
N ASP A 403 -10.81 9.80 26.75
CA ASP A 403 -9.69 9.57 27.68
C ASP A 403 -8.60 8.69 27.07
N ALA A 404 -8.98 7.64 26.33
CA ALA A 404 -8.05 6.83 25.56
C ALA A 404 -7.26 7.66 24.55
N PHE A 405 -7.96 8.47 23.76
CA PHE A 405 -7.35 9.36 22.78
C PHE A 405 -6.37 10.37 23.41
N ILE A 406 -6.74 11.01 24.52
CA ILE A 406 -5.89 12.02 25.18
C ILE A 406 -4.66 11.37 25.82
N THR A 407 -4.83 10.22 26.47
CA THR A 407 -3.76 9.59 27.24
C THR A 407 -2.62 9.11 26.34
N HIS A 408 -2.93 8.67 25.13
CA HIS A 408 -1.93 8.23 24.14
C HIS A 408 -1.27 9.40 23.38
N MET A 409 -1.66 10.65 23.64
CA MET A 409 -1.25 11.80 22.84
C MET A 409 0.22 12.19 23.08
N TRP A 410 1.09 12.24 22.06
CA TRP A 410 1.04 11.45 20.81
C TRP A 410 1.88 10.18 20.96
N ALA A 411 1.74 9.26 20.00
CA ALA A 411 2.47 8.00 20.00
C ALA A 411 4.00 8.23 19.96
N VAL A 412 4.75 7.31 20.55
CA VAL A 412 6.22 7.36 20.60
C VAL A 412 6.83 7.24 19.21
N THR A 413 6.22 6.41 18.34
CA THR A 413 6.54 6.22 16.92
C THR A 413 6.59 7.51 16.09
N VAL A 414 6.03 8.61 16.61
CA VAL A 414 6.07 9.92 15.97
C VAL A 414 6.61 11.02 16.86
N THR A 415 6.97 10.73 18.11
CA THR A 415 7.54 11.69 19.06
C THR A 415 8.89 11.23 19.57
N GLY A 416 8.90 10.23 20.44
CA GLY A 416 10.07 9.63 21.07
C GLY A 416 9.86 9.37 22.57
N ALA A 417 10.93 8.93 23.23
CA ALA A 417 10.95 8.59 24.65
C ALA A 417 12.19 9.20 25.34
N PRO A 418 12.06 9.78 26.56
CA PRO A 418 10.82 10.12 27.26
C PRO A 418 9.98 11.17 26.51
N LYS A 419 8.66 10.95 26.39
CA LYS A 419 7.74 11.72 25.52
C LYS A 419 7.89 13.24 25.65
N LYS A 420 7.84 13.77 26.88
CA LYS A 420 7.95 15.22 27.12
C LYS A 420 9.29 15.82 26.68
N ARG A 421 10.39 15.08 26.85
CA ARG A 421 11.73 15.51 26.41
C ARG A 421 11.85 15.46 24.90
N ALA A 422 11.35 14.40 24.27
CA ALA A 422 11.33 14.27 22.81
C ALA A 422 10.51 15.39 22.13
N VAL A 423 9.31 15.68 22.61
CA VAL A 423 8.46 16.77 22.07
C VAL A 423 9.14 18.13 22.20
N ARG A 424 9.79 18.41 23.35
CA ARG A 424 10.58 19.64 23.53
C ARG A 424 11.72 19.72 22.52
N TRP A 425 12.47 18.64 22.38
CA TRP A 425 13.60 18.59 21.47
C TRP A 425 13.16 18.78 20.01
N ILE A 426 12.05 18.16 19.59
CA ILE A 426 11.41 18.37 18.28
C ILE A 426 11.05 19.85 18.08
N GLU A 427 10.38 20.46 19.06
CA GLU A 427 10.01 21.89 19.01
C GLU A 427 11.23 22.81 19.00
N GLU A 428 12.39 22.41 19.51
CA GLU A 428 13.62 23.21 19.46
C GLU A 428 14.42 23.01 18.16
N ASN A 429 14.36 21.83 17.54
CA ASN A 429 15.31 21.42 16.50
C ASN A 429 14.72 21.28 15.09
N GLU A 430 13.41 21.03 14.95
CA GLU A 430 12.79 21.07 13.62
C GLU A 430 12.74 22.52 13.10
N LYS A 431 12.57 22.73 11.79
CA LYS A 431 12.53 24.10 11.22
C LYS A 431 11.20 24.80 11.35
N ILE A 432 10.11 24.04 11.21
CA ILE A 432 8.75 24.57 11.17
C ILE A 432 7.82 23.73 12.06
N PRO A 433 6.73 24.31 12.58
CA PRO A 433 5.70 23.58 13.33
C PRO A 433 5.18 22.37 12.55
N ARG A 434 4.73 21.34 13.26
CA ARG A 434 4.22 20.09 12.64
C ARG A 434 2.88 20.22 11.96
N GLU A 435 2.06 21.17 12.41
CA GLU A 435 0.68 21.33 11.95
C GLU A 435 -0.03 19.97 12.04
N TRP A 436 -0.48 19.41 10.91
CA TRP A 436 -1.21 18.15 10.87
C TRP A 436 -0.33 16.90 11.01
N TYR A 437 0.96 16.94 10.68
CA TYR A 437 1.83 15.75 10.72
C TYR A 437 2.01 15.24 12.15
N ALA A 438 1.99 13.91 12.34
CA ALA A 438 2.07 13.26 13.66
C ALA A 438 0.89 13.56 14.61
N GLY A 439 -0.17 14.20 14.11
CA GLY A 439 -1.49 14.22 14.74
C GLY A 439 -2.30 12.97 14.36
N SER A 440 -3.61 13.11 14.21
CA SER A 440 -4.48 11.99 13.79
C SER A 440 -5.64 12.41 12.91
N VAL A 441 -6.21 11.44 12.22
CA VAL A 441 -7.43 11.55 11.41
C VAL A 441 -8.35 10.38 11.70
N GLY A 442 -9.65 10.58 11.52
CA GLY A 442 -10.66 9.54 11.74
C GLY A 442 -11.93 10.11 12.31
N PHE A 443 -12.53 9.40 13.26
CA PHE A 443 -13.78 9.82 13.87
C PHE A 443 -13.92 9.43 15.35
N ILE A 444 -14.79 10.19 16.02
CA ILE A 444 -15.34 9.91 17.35
C ILE A 444 -16.84 9.71 17.16
N GLY A 445 -17.31 8.47 17.33
CA GLY A 445 -18.73 8.13 17.28
C GLY A 445 -19.48 8.71 18.47
N PHE A 446 -20.74 9.11 18.27
CA PHE A 446 -21.59 9.56 19.38
C PHE A 446 -21.99 8.43 20.33
N ASP A 447 -21.89 7.17 19.90
CA ASP A 447 -21.96 5.98 20.76
C ASP A 447 -20.76 5.84 21.71
N GLY A 448 -19.68 6.61 21.50
CA GLY A 448 -18.44 6.58 22.29
C GLY A 448 -17.31 5.81 21.62
N SER A 449 -17.54 5.20 20.46
CA SER A 449 -16.49 4.54 19.67
C SER A 449 -15.49 5.56 19.12
N ILE A 450 -14.24 5.13 18.94
CA ILE A 450 -13.20 5.93 18.27
C ILE A 450 -12.49 5.05 17.26
N ASN A 451 -12.22 5.58 16.08
CA ASN A 451 -11.35 4.93 15.12
C ASN A 451 -10.49 5.98 14.43
N THR A 452 -9.20 6.00 14.79
CA THR A 452 -8.26 7.01 14.33
C THR A 452 -6.93 6.40 13.92
N GLY A 453 -6.35 6.96 12.85
CA GLY A 453 -5.00 6.66 12.39
C GLY A 453 -4.10 7.89 12.55
N LEU A 454 -2.80 7.68 12.67
CA LEU A 454 -1.84 8.79 12.70
C LEU A 454 -1.76 9.45 11.31
N THR A 455 -1.49 10.75 11.26
CA THR A 455 -1.26 11.50 10.02
C THR A 455 0.16 11.29 9.49
N LEU A 456 0.44 10.04 9.12
CA LEU A 456 1.66 9.60 8.44
C LEU A 456 1.37 9.33 6.97
N ARG A 457 2.42 9.30 6.15
CA ARG A 457 2.29 9.10 4.69
C ARG A 457 1.19 9.98 4.07
N THR A 458 1.21 11.24 4.48
CA THR A 458 0.18 12.24 4.20
C THR A 458 0.74 13.38 3.37
N ILE A 459 -0.02 13.79 2.35
CA ILE A 459 0.16 15.01 1.58
C ILE A 459 -0.80 16.06 2.15
N HIS A 460 -0.25 17.16 2.65
CA HIS A 460 -1.02 18.35 3.00
C HIS A 460 -1.03 19.30 1.80
N LEU A 461 -2.19 19.43 1.16
CA LEU A 461 -2.38 20.23 -0.04
C LEU A 461 -2.98 21.58 0.34
N LYS A 462 -2.22 22.66 0.14
CA LYS A 462 -2.64 24.05 0.41
C LYS A 462 -2.06 24.99 -0.64
N ASP A 463 -2.88 25.86 -1.23
CA ASP A 463 -2.45 26.88 -2.21
C ASP A 463 -1.58 26.33 -3.37
N LYS A 464 -1.97 25.18 -3.94
CA LYS A 464 -1.21 24.43 -4.98
C LYS A 464 0.16 23.90 -4.54
N ILE A 465 0.46 23.94 -3.25
CA ILE A 465 1.63 23.31 -2.66
C ILE A 465 1.18 22.01 -2.00
N ALA A 466 1.72 20.90 -2.48
CA ALA A 466 1.65 19.60 -1.84
C ALA A 466 2.87 19.45 -0.93
N ARG A 467 2.63 19.53 0.38
CA ARG A 467 3.64 19.33 1.41
C ARG A 467 3.65 17.88 1.85
N ILE A 468 4.81 17.24 1.73
CA ILE A 468 5.10 15.94 2.32
C ILE A 468 5.99 16.18 3.54
N ARG A 469 5.62 15.63 4.69
CA ARG A 469 6.46 15.59 5.87
C ARG A 469 6.70 14.16 6.30
N VAL A 470 7.95 13.86 6.65
CA VAL A 470 8.39 12.50 6.93
C VAL A 470 9.51 12.51 7.95
N GLY A 471 9.50 11.51 8.84
CA GLY A 471 10.55 11.31 9.84
C GLY A 471 10.97 9.86 9.93
N ALA A 472 12.06 9.65 10.65
CA ALA A 472 12.62 8.36 11.01
C ALA A 472 12.86 8.34 12.52
N THR A 473 12.76 7.16 13.11
CA THR A 473 12.98 6.97 14.53
C THR A 473 14.47 6.93 14.78
N LEU A 474 14.95 7.76 15.69
CA LEU A 474 16.37 7.83 16.00
C LEU A 474 16.64 7.18 17.34
N LEU A 475 17.66 6.33 17.35
CA LEU A 475 18.28 5.73 18.52
C LEU A 475 19.74 6.17 18.62
N TYR A 476 20.43 5.77 19.69
CA TYR A 476 21.86 6.05 19.87
C TYR A 476 22.72 5.45 18.75
N ASP A 477 22.37 4.25 18.31
CA ASP A 477 23.05 3.48 17.27
C ASP A 477 22.62 3.85 15.84
N SER A 478 21.65 4.76 15.66
CA SER A 478 21.23 5.24 14.35
C SER A 478 22.41 5.82 13.54
N ASP A 479 22.46 5.43 12.26
CA ASP A 479 23.39 5.94 11.26
C ASP A 479 22.80 7.18 10.56
N PRO A 480 23.41 8.38 10.68
CA PRO A 480 22.82 9.62 10.18
C PRO A 480 22.43 9.62 8.70
N GLU A 481 23.26 9.02 7.86
CA GLU A 481 23.05 8.95 6.41
C GLU A 481 21.91 7.99 6.06
N MET A 482 21.88 6.81 6.70
CA MET A 482 20.82 5.82 6.48
C MET A 482 19.45 6.32 6.95
N GLU A 483 19.38 7.03 8.08
CA GLU A 483 18.12 7.60 8.57
C GLU A 483 17.59 8.69 7.63
N GLU A 484 18.47 9.50 7.04
CA GLU A 484 18.08 10.45 6.00
C GLU A 484 17.53 9.72 4.76
N GLU A 485 18.18 8.65 4.30
CA GLU A 485 17.69 7.82 3.18
C GLU A 485 16.32 7.18 3.50
N GLU A 486 16.12 6.70 4.73
CA GLU A 486 14.85 6.11 5.16
C GLU A 486 13.69 7.08 5.02
N THR A 487 13.89 8.37 5.32
CA THR A 487 12.84 9.37 5.12
C THR A 487 12.43 9.52 3.65
N TYR A 488 13.36 9.40 2.70
CA TYR A 488 13.04 9.41 1.26
C TYR A 488 12.29 8.14 0.85
N ILE A 489 12.67 6.98 1.38
CA ILE A 489 11.96 5.71 1.15
C ILE A 489 10.52 5.80 1.65
N LYS A 490 10.32 6.30 2.88
CA LYS A 490 8.99 6.54 3.46
C LYS A 490 8.17 7.54 2.65
N ALA A 491 8.81 8.52 2.01
CA ALA A 491 8.16 9.52 1.16
C ALA A 491 7.92 9.08 -0.30
N ALA A 492 8.59 8.01 -0.77
CA ALA A 492 8.69 7.65 -2.18
C ALA A 492 7.34 7.50 -2.89
N ALA A 493 6.35 6.89 -2.24
CA ALA A 493 5.00 6.74 -2.80
C ALA A 493 4.34 8.10 -3.06
N MET A 494 4.38 9.02 -2.09
CA MET A 494 3.80 10.35 -2.23
C MET A 494 4.55 11.19 -3.27
N ILE A 495 5.88 11.11 -3.28
CA ILE A 495 6.71 11.78 -4.30
C ILE A 495 6.32 11.29 -5.69
N LYS A 496 6.22 9.96 -5.88
CA LYS A 496 5.84 9.35 -7.15
C LYS A 496 4.48 9.88 -7.65
N VAL A 497 3.47 9.97 -6.77
CA VAL A 497 2.14 10.50 -7.14
C VAL A 497 2.22 11.94 -7.65
N LEU A 498 3.11 12.76 -7.08
CA LEU A 498 3.25 14.16 -7.45
C LEU A 498 4.08 14.35 -8.72
N THR A 499 5.13 13.53 -8.92
CA THR A 499 6.12 13.71 -10.00
C THR A 499 5.89 12.84 -11.24
N GLU A 500 5.23 11.69 -11.12
CA GLU A 500 5.01 10.77 -12.25
C GLU A 500 4.15 11.44 -13.31
N VAL A 501 4.70 11.71 -14.50
CA VAL A 501 3.91 12.15 -15.65
C VAL A 501 2.91 11.05 -15.94
N GLU A 502 1.61 11.38 -16.00
CA GLU A 502 0.58 10.42 -16.38
C GLU A 502 0.86 9.94 -17.80
N SER A 503 1.65 8.87 -17.91
CA SER A 503 1.65 8.06 -19.11
C SER A 503 0.30 7.35 -19.09
N VAL A 504 -0.53 7.66 -20.10
CA VAL A 504 -1.60 6.75 -20.48
C VAL A 504 -0.87 5.45 -20.78
N LYS A 505 -0.84 4.52 -19.82
CA LYS A 505 -0.52 3.14 -20.12
C LYS A 505 -1.65 2.69 -21.02
N GLU A 506 -1.44 2.84 -22.32
CA GLU A 506 -2.06 1.95 -23.27
C GLU A 506 -1.84 0.56 -22.71
N VAL A 507 -2.93 -0.06 -22.27
CA VAL A 507 -3.00 -1.51 -22.22
C VAL A 507 -2.63 -1.91 -23.64
N LYS A 508 -1.37 -2.32 -23.86
CA LYS A 508 -1.00 -3.01 -25.08
C LYS A 508 -1.91 -4.23 -25.11
N LYS A 509 -3.04 -4.10 -25.79
CA LYS A 509 -3.73 -5.24 -26.38
C LYS A 509 -2.62 -6.03 -27.04
N ALA A 510 -2.45 -7.27 -26.62
CA ALA A 510 -1.63 -8.22 -27.35
C ALA A 510 -1.98 -8.02 -28.83
N VAL A 511 -0.99 -7.62 -29.62
CA VAL A 511 -1.16 -7.48 -31.05
C VAL A 511 -1.43 -8.90 -31.53
N GLY A 512 -2.71 -9.19 -31.75
CA GLY A 512 -3.11 -10.33 -32.56
C GLY A 512 -2.59 -10.07 -33.96
N SER A 513 -1.38 -10.54 -34.25
CA SER A 513 -0.95 -10.69 -35.63
C SER A 513 -1.73 -11.87 -36.19
N ASN A 514 -2.74 -11.58 -37.01
CA ASN A 514 -3.37 -12.57 -37.90
C ASN A 514 -2.34 -13.09 -38.92
N VAL A 515 -1.46 -13.98 -38.47
CA VAL A 515 -0.67 -14.88 -39.30
C VAL A 515 -0.84 -16.26 -38.67
N GLU A 516 -1.67 -17.11 -39.27
CA GLU A 516 -1.78 -18.51 -38.85
C GLU A 516 -0.41 -19.20 -39.07
N PHE A 517 0.27 -19.49 -37.97
CA PHE A 517 1.56 -20.18 -37.93
C PHE A 517 1.36 -21.56 -37.32
N ASN A 518 1.51 -22.62 -38.12
CA ASN A 518 1.14 -23.99 -37.74
C ASN A 518 2.34 -24.75 -37.18
N VAL A 519 2.26 -25.16 -35.92
CA VAL A 519 3.32 -25.90 -35.22
C VAL A 519 2.83 -27.30 -34.89
N LEU A 520 3.52 -28.32 -35.39
CA LEU A 520 3.32 -29.71 -34.97
C LEU A 520 4.23 -29.99 -33.78
N ILE A 521 3.66 -30.43 -32.66
CA ILE A 521 4.42 -30.92 -31.51
C ILE A 521 4.27 -32.43 -31.46
N ILE A 522 5.38 -33.15 -31.66
CA ILE A 522 5.41 -34.60 -31.55
C ILE A 522 5.68 -34.96 -30.09
N ASP A 523 4.64 -35.49 -29.43
CA ASP A 523 4.66 -35.91 -28.03
C ASP A 523 5.30 -37.31 -27.90
N ASN A 524 6.52 -37.32 -27.38
CA ASN A 524 7.30 -38.52 -27.05
C ASN A 524 7.03 -38.99 -25.61
N GLU A 525 5.76 -38.93 -25.18
CA GLU A 525 5.28 -39.37 -23.86
C GLU A 525 5.80 -38.52 -22.69
N ASP A 526 5.92 -37.21 -22.90
CA ASP A 526 6.34 -36.29 -21.86
C ASP A 526 5.17 -35.59 -21.16
N SER A 527 5.24 -35.53 -19.83
CA SER A 527 4.18 -34.93 -19.01
C SER A 527 4.11 -33.39 -19.10
N PHE A 528 5.09 -32.73 -19.72
CA PHE A 528 5.17 -31.27 -19.85
C PHE A 528 4.85 -30.75 -21.26
N VAL A 529 4.53 -31.63 -22.22
CA VAL A 529 4.31 -31.27 -23.63
C VAL A 529 3.22 -30.19 -23.83
N HIS A 530 2.18 -30.18 -23.00
CA HIS A 530 1.12 -29.19 -23.09
C HIS A 530 1.53 -27.80 -22.56
N THR A 531 2.46 -27.73 -21.60
CA THR A 531 3.04 -26.47 -21.13
C THR A 531 3.95 -25.88 -22.21
N LEU A 532 4.74 -26.72 -22.88
CA LEU A 532 5.52 -26.32 -24.05
C LEU A 532 4.59 -25.79 -25.16
N GLY A 533 3.51 -26.51 -25.46
CA GLY A 533 2.49 -26.07 -26.43
C GLY A 533 1.79 -24.76 -26.06
N ASP A 534 1.57 -24.48 -24.77
CA ASP A 534 1.04 -23.19 -24.31
C ASP A 534 1.98 -22.03 -24.64
N TYR A 535 3.29 -22.21 -24.47
CA TYR A 535 4.27 -21.16 -24.77
C TYR A 535 4.23 -20.77 -26.24
N PHE A 536 4.12 -21.73 -27.15
CA PHE A 536 3.93 -21.45 -28.58
C PHE A 536 2.60 -20.72 -28.88
N ARG A 537 1.49 -21.12 -28.24
CA ARG A 537 0.18 -20.47 -28.40
C ARG A 537 0.16 -19.02 -27.94
N ARG A 538 0.89 -18.68 -26.87
CA ARG A 538 1.02 -17.29 -26.37
C ARG A 538 1.60 -16.33 -27.40
N PHE A 539 2.39 -16.84 -28.33
CA PHE A 539 2.98 -16.07 -29.43
C PHE A 539 2.21 -16.19 -30.75
N GLY A 540 0.94 -16.64 -30.70
CA GLY A 540 0.03 -16.68 -31.83
C GLY A 540 0.16 -17.90 -32.74
N ALA A 541 0.89 -18.95 -32.33
CA ALA A 541 0.97 -20.19 -33.09
C ALA A 541 -0.28 -21.07 -32.89
N LYS A 542 -0.76 -21.68 -33.98
CA LYS A 542 -1.72 -22.79 -33.93
C LYS A 542 -0.94 -24.09 -33.70
N THR A 543 -1.09 -24.68 -32.53
CA THR A 543 -0.36 -25.90 -32.14
C THR A 543 -1.23 -27.15 -32.26
N GLU A 544 -0.70 -28.18 -32.91
CA GLU A 544 -1.26 -29.54 -32.92
C GLU A 544 -0.28 -30.47 -32.20
N THR A 545 -0.70 -31.06 -31.07
CA THR A 545 0.12 -32.02 -30.31
C THR A 545 -0.32 -33.43 -30.65
N ILE A 546 0.57 -34.24 -31.24
CA ILE A 546 0.30 -35.60 -31.72
C ILE A 546 1.26 -36.58 -31.06
N ARG A 547 0.73 -37.70 -30.55
CA ARG A 547 1.54 -38.78 -29.99
C ARG A 547 2.51 -39.36 -31.02
N HIS A 548 3.70 -39.72 -30.56
CA HIS A 548 4.79 -40.22 -31.37
C HIS A 548 4.42 -41.38 -32.31
N THR A 549 3.49 -42.26 -31.89
CA THR A 549 2.99 -43.41 -32.67
C THR A 549 2.25 -43.01 -33.95
N ASN A 550 1.62 -41.83 -33.95
CA ASN A 550 0.81 -41.35 -35.07
C ASN A 550 1.53 -40.25 -35.87
N ALA A 551 2.66 -39.75 -35.38
CA ALA A 551 3.31 -38.56 -35.92
C ALA A 551 3.72 -38.69 -37.39
N MET A 552 4.09 -39.90 -37.86
CA MET A 552 4.49 -40.15 -39.25
C MET A 552 3.35 -39.88 -40.25
N ASP A 553 2.11 -40.19 -39.89
CA ASP A 553 0.95 -39.94 -40.75
C ASP A 553 0.69 -38.44 -40.92
N TYR A 554 0.84 -37.68 -39.83
CA TYR A 554 0.64 -36.23 -39.83
C TYR A 554 1.75 -35.49 -40.58
N LEU A 555 3.02 -35.89 -40.36
CA LEU A 555 4.16 -35.36 -41.11
C LEU A 555 4.04 -35.60 -42.62
N LYS A 556 3.42 -36.72 -43.04
CA LYS A 556 3.18 -37.01 -44.46
C LYS A 556 2.02 -36.23 -45.06
N LYS A 557 0.89 -36.12 -44.33
CA LYS A 557 -0.40 -35.58 -44.83
C LYS A 557 -0.53 -34.05 -44.77
N SER A 558 0.16 -33.39 -43.86
CA SER A 558 -0.01 -31.96 -43.60
C SER A 558 1.28 -31.16 -43.83
N THR A 559 1.15 -29.85 -44.03
CA THR A 559 2.26 -28.89 -44.05
C THR A 559 2.29 -28.12 -42.73
N TYR A 560 3.44 -28.12 -42.06
CA TYR A 560 3.67 -27.40 -40.82
C TYR A 560 4.83 -26.42 -41.01
N ASP A 561 4.75 -25.28 -40.33
CA ASP A 561 5.77 -24.23 -40.42
C ASP A 561 6.93 -24.49 -39.45
N LEU A 562 6.72 -25.36 -38.45
CA LEU A 562 7.71 -25.80 -37.48
C LEU A 562 7.28 -27.16 -36.91
N VAL A 563 8.24 -28.08 -36.75
CA VAL A 563 8.07 -29.33 -36.02
C VAL A 563 8.86 -29.25 -34.71
N VAL A 564 8.19 -29.49 -33.60
CA VAL A 564 8.79 -29.55 -32.26
C VAL A 564 8.86 -31.01 -31.83
N LEU A 565 10.07 -31.50 -31.57
CA LEU A 565 10.29 -32.81 -30.96
C LEU A 565 10.29 -32.59 -29.44
N SER A 566 9.25 -33.07 -28.76
CA SER A 566 9.10 -32.89 -27.32
C SER A 566 10.18 -33.65 -26.55
N PRO A 567 10.34 -33.35 -25.25
CA PRO A 567 11.01 -34.26 -24.32
C PRO A 567 10.34 -35.64 -24.30
N GLY A 568 10.96 -36.59 -23.62
CA GLY A 568 10.42 -37.92 -23.40
C GLY A 568 11.38 -38.77 -22.57
N PRO A 569 10.93 -39.93 -22.05
CA PRO A 569 11.79 -40.88 -21.36
C PRO A 569 12.69 -41.64 -22.36
N GLY A 570 13.52 -42.56 -21.87
CA GLY A 570 14.24 -43.50 -22.74
C GLY A 570 15.28 -42.87 -23.67
N ARG A 571 15.40 -43.42 -24.89
CA ARG A 571 16.35 -43.02 -25.94
C ARG A 571 15.61 -42.58 -27.20
N PRO A 572 16.23 -41.76 -28.07
CA PRO A 572 15.61 -41.31 -29.32
C PRO A 572 15.08 -42.43 -30.23
N GLU A 573 15.75 -43.59 -30.22
CA GLU A 573 15.37 -44.78 -30.98
C GLU A 573 14.00 -45.34 -30.55
N ASP A 574 13.66 -45.29 -29.27
CA ASP A 574 12.39 -45.80 -28.71
C ASP A 574 11.17 -45.07 -29.32
N PHE A 575 11.38 -43.84 -29.81
CA PHE A 575 10.37 -42.97 -30.38
C PHE A 575 10.56 -42.76 -31.89
N ASN A 576 11.46 -43.51 -32.53
CA ASN A 576 11.73 -43.40 -33.97
C ASN A 576 11.99 -41.93 -34.41
N LEU A 577 12.79 -41.19 -33.64
CA LEU A 577 13.07 -39.77 -33.94
C LEU A 577 13.81 -39.58 -35.26
N LYS A 578 14.64 -40.56 -35.66
CA LYS A 578 15.40 -40.51 -36.91
C LYS A 578 14.50 -40.35 -38.14
N GLU A 579 13.52 -41.24 -38.33
CA GLU A 579 12.63 -41.19 -39.49
C GLU A 579 11.76 -39.92 -39.51
N LYS A 580 11.40 -39.38 -38.33
CA LYS A 580 10.66 -38.12 -38.21
C LYS A 580 11.50 -36.93 -38.65
N ILE A 581 12.77 -36.89 -38.25
CA ILE A 581 13.72 -35.86 -38.66
C ILE A 581 13.98 -35.98 -40.17
N ASP A 582 14.13 -37.20 -40.72
CA ASP A 582 14.29 -37.43 -42.17
C ASP A 582 13.17 -36.75 -42.97
N ILE A 583 11.90 -36.97 -42.62
CA ILE A 583 10.77 -36.34 -43.33
C ILE A 583 10.81 -34.81 -43.19
N CYS A 584 11.17 -34.29 -42.02
CA CYS A 584 11.30 -32.84 -41.84
C CYS A 584 12.40 -32.27 -42.74
N MET A 585 13.52 -32.99 -42.90
CA MET A 585 14.62 -32.58 -43.78
C MET A 585 14.24 -32.67 -45.26
N GLU A 586 13.52 -33.72 -45.68
CA GLU A 586 13.03 -33.88 -47.05
C GLU A 586 12.04 -32.77 -47.46
N LYS A 587 11.26 -32.28 -46.50
CA LYS A 587 10.24 -31.24 -46.72
C LYS A 587 10.72 -29.81 -46.39
N ASP A 588 12.00 -29.64 -46.06
CA ASP A 588 12.59 -28.37 -45.60
C ASP A 588 11.82 -27.71 -44.43
N ILE A 589 11.28 -28.52 -43.51
CA ILE A 589 10.54 -28.05 -42.35
C ILE A 589 11.52 -27.76 -41.21
N PRO A 590 11.48 -26.57 -40.59
CA PRO A 590 12.23 -26.26 -39.37
C PRO A 590 11.97 -27.26 -38.25
N VAL A 591 13.03 -27.67 -37.53
CA VAL A 591 12.95 -28.60 -36.40
C VAL A 591 13.49 -27.96 -35.14
N PHE A 592 12.73 -28.05 -34.05
CA PHE A 592 13.17 -27.68 -32.71
C PHE A 592 13.06 -28.86 -31.75
N GLY A 593 14.18 -29.31 -31.19
CA GLY A 593 14.23 -30.43 -30.25
C GLY A 593 14.41 -29.98 -28.80
N VAL A 594 13.59 -30.51 -27.88
CA VAL A 594 13.73 -30.25 -26.44
C VAL A 594 14.07 -31.55 -25.72
N CYS A 595 15.12 -31.53 -24.90
CA CYS A 595 15.62 -32.67 -24.14
C CYS A 595 15.87 -33.92 -25.01
N LEU A 596 14.97 -34.91 -24.99
CA LEU A 596 15.00 -36.07 -25.88
C LEU A 596 15.02 -35.66 -27.36
N GLY A 597 14.33 -34.57 -27.72
CA GLY A 597 14.37 -34.01 -29.07
C GLY A 597 15.76 -33.53 -29.49
N LEU A 598 16.52 -32.86 -28.60
CA LEU A 598 17.93 -32.51 -28.88
C LEU A 598 18.77 -33.77 -29.02
N GLN A 599 18.55 -34.76 -28.16
CA GLN A 599 19.31 -36.02 -28.20
C GLN A 599 19.10 -36.74 -29.54
N GLY A 600 17.86 -36.77 -30.04
CA GLY A 600 17.55 -37.31 -31.37
C GLY A 600 18.20 -36.53 -32.50
N ILE A 601 18.28 -35.19 -32.40
CA ILE A 601 19.01 -34.36 -33.38
C ILE A 601 20.50 -34.71 -33.37
N VAL A 602 21.12 -34.86 -32.20
CA VAL A 602 22.55 -35.20 -32.09
C VAL A 602 22.83 -36.56 -32.74
N GLU A 603 22.04 -37.60 -32.44
CA GLU A 603 22.21 -38.93 -33.04
C GLU A 603 21.94 -38.92 -34.55
N TYR A 604 20.92 -38.17 -35.00
CA TYR A 604 20.58 -38.06 -36.42
C TYR A 604 21.75 -37.56 -37.27
N PHE A 605 22.49 -36.57 -36.78
CA PHE A 605 23.66 -36.03 -37.48
C PHE A 605 24.96 -36.81 -37.22
N GLY A 606 24.88 -38.01 -36.61
CA GLY A 606 26.01 -38.90 -36.39
C GLY A 606 26.80 -38.66 -35.09
N GLY A 607 26.25 -37.85 -34.18
CA GLY A 607 26.78 -37.69 -32.83
C GLY A 607 26.52 -38.90 -31.93
N LYS A 608 27.10 -38.88 -30.73
CA LYS A 608 26.89 -39.93 -29.72
C LYS A 608 26.36 -39.37 -28.41
N LEU A 609 25.41 -40.07 -27.82
CA LEU A 609 24.92 -39.79 -26.47
C LEU A 609 25.75 -40.53 -25.41
N ALA A 610 25.80 -39.95 -24.22
CA ALA A 610 26.29 -40.66 -23.04
C ALA A 610 25.42 -40.38 -21.81
N GLN A 611 25.47 -41.31 -20.86
CA GLN A 611 24.81 -41.15 -19.57
C GLN A 611 25.67 -40.28 -18.65
N LEU A 612 25.03 -39.33 -17.96
CA LEU A 612 25.66 -38.52 -16.94
C LEU A 612 26.06 -39.38 -15.74
N ALA A 613 27.20 -39.07 -15.12
CA ALA A 613 27.62 -39.72 -13.88
C ALA A 613 26.61 -39.50 -12.74
N ILE A 614 25.99 -38.31 -12.70
CA ILE A 614 24.91 -37.97 -11.77
C ILE A 614 23.73 -37.44 -12.59
N PRO A 615 22.53 -38.04 -12.52
CA PRO A 615 21.36 -37.57 -13.26
C PRO A 615 20.83 -36.24 -12.71
N TYR A 616 20.26 -35.43 -13.61
CA TYR A 616 19.64 -34.15 -13.28
C TYR A 616 18.15 -34.21 -13.60
N HIS A 617 17.34 -34.55 -12.61
CA HIS A 617 15.87 -34.57 -12.69
C HIS A 617 15.27 -33.51 -11.76
N GLY A 618 14.66 -32.46 -12.31
CA GLY A 618 14.06 -31.40 -11.50
C GLY A 618 15.08 -30.45 -10.86
N LYS A 619 16.24 -30.25 -11.50
CA LYS A 619 17.33 -29.41 -10.96
C LYS A 619 17.59 -28.19 -11.83
N LYS A 620 17.93 -27.07 -11.20
CA LYS A 620 18.42 -25.86 -11.88
C LYS A 620 19.90 -26.00 -12.21
N SER A 621 20.33 -25.43 -13.32
CA SER A 621 21.75 -25.21 -13.61
C SER A 621 21.96 -23.88 -14.30
N ALA A 622 23.09 -23.25 -14.00
CA ALA A 622 23.64 -22.19 -14.81
C ALA A 622 24.18 -22.77 -16.12
N ILE A 623 23.85 -22.12 -17.24
CA ILE A 623 24.44 -22.41 -18.54
C ILE A 623 25.00 -21.12 -19.10
N THR A 624 26.16 -21.24 -19.74
CA THR A 624 26.84 -20.14 -20.41
C THR A 624 26.52 -20.22 -21.89
N VAL A 625 26.04 -19.11 -22.47
CA VAL A 625 25.92 -18.99 -23.92
C VAL A 625 27.31 -18.78 -24.50
N CYS A 626 27.83 -19.80 -25.18
CA CYS A 626 29.23 -19.87 -25.61
C CYS A 626 29.48 -19.11 -26.93
N GLU A 627 28.43 -18.90 -27.72
CA GLU A 627 28.50 -18.39 -29.10
C GLU A 627 27.27 -17.54 -29.43
N LYS A 628 27.38 -16.62 -30.39
CA LYS A 628 26.21 -15.87 -30.89
C LYS A 628 25.18 -16.82 -31.48
N SER A 629 24.04 -16.97 -30.82
CA SER A 629 23.08 -18.02 -31.13
C SER A 629 21.74 -17.42 -31.53
N LYS A 630 21.10 -18.02 -32.55
CA LYS A 630 19.77 -17.58 -32.98
C LYS A 630 18.70 -17.95 -31.94
N ILE A 631 18.86 -19.09 -31.25
CA ILE A 631 17.91 -19.48 -30.21
C ILE A 631 17.98 -18.58 -28.96
N PHE A 632 19.14 -17.98 -28.69
CA PHE A 632 19.34 -17.08 -27.56
C PHE A 632 19.17 -15.59 -27.93
N GLY A 633 19.31 -15.21 -29.20
CA GLY A 633 19.13 -13.83 -29.64
C GLY A 633 20.07 -12.88 -28.88
N ASP A 634 19.52 -11.88 -28.19
CA ASP A 634 20.27 -10.93 -27.36
C ASP A 634 20.57 -11.46 -25.94
N MET A 635 20.23 -12.70 -25.62
CA MET A 635 20.56 -13.31 -24.33
C MET A 635 22.07 -13.59 -24.29
N ALA A 636 22.79 -12.85 -23.45
CA ALA A 636 24.22 -12.99 -23.25
C ALA A 636 24.56 -13.36 -21.79
N GLY A 637 25.68 -14.07 -21.60
CA GLY A 637 26.18 -14.45 -20.29
C GLY A 637 25.54 -15.72 -19.73
N GLU A 638 25.52 -15.81 -18.40
CA GLU A 638 25.00 -16.96 -17.66
C GLU A 638 23.47 -16.88 -17.51
N ILE A 639 22.76 -17.93 -17.91
CA ILE A 639 21.32 -18.07 -17.75
C ILE A 639 20.96 -19.32 -16.94
N ILE A 640 19.91 -19.21 -16.11
CA ILE A 640 19.43 -20.32 -15.29
C ILE A 640 18.34 -21.08 -16.04
N VAL A 641 18.50 -22.41 -16.13
CA VAL A 641 17.57 -23.33 -16.82
C VAL A 641 17.26 -24.57 -15.98
N GLY A 642 16.13 -25.22 -16.27
CA GLY A 642 15.70 -26.48 -15.64
C GLY A 642 16.09 -27.73 -16.42
N ARG A 643 16.70 -28.71 -15.74
CA ARG A 643 17.16 -29.99 -16.31
C ARG A 643 16.30 -31.16 -15.86
N TYR A 644 15.92 -32.03 -16.80
CA TYR A 644 15.26 -33.32 -16.57
C TYR A 644 15.85 -34.41 -17.49
N HIS A 645 17.16 -34.65 -17.39
CA HIS A 645 17.83 -35.61 -18.28
C HIS A 645 18.90 -36.43 -17.56
N SER A 646 19.01 -37.68 -18.00
CA SER A 646 20.10 -38.61 -17.64
C SER A 646 21.11 -38.77 -18.78
N LEU A 647 20.66 -38.56 -20.02
CA LEU A 647 21.47 -38.63 -21.23
C LEU A 647 21.81 -37.22 -21.71
N HIS A 648 22.93 -37.08 -22.40
CA HIS A 648 23.35 -35.84 -23.04
C HIS A 648 24.13 -36.15 -24.31
N GLY A 649 24.23 -35.17 -25.22
CA GLY A 649 25.15 -35.26 -26.35
C GLY A 649 26.60 -35.17 -25.87
N LYS A 650 27.37 -36.24 -26.07
CA LYS A 650 28.79 -36.34 -25.69
C LYS A 650 29.70 -36.02 -26.86
N GLU A 651 29.42 -36.60 -28.02
CA GLU A 651 30.15 -36.32 -29.26
C GLU A 651 29.21 -35.55 -30.18
N ILE A 652 29.50 -34.26 -30.39
CA ILE A 652 28.72 -33.39 -31.26
C ILE A 652 29.42 -33.33 -32.63
N PRO A 653 28.73 -33.70 -33.73
CA PRO A 653 29.31 -33.70 -35.07
C PRO A 653 29.54 -32.27 -35.58
N ASP A 654 30.51 -32.07 -36.49
CA ASP A 654 30.90 -30.75 -37.02
C ASP A 654 29.77 -29.97 -37.71
N GLN A 655 28.67 -30.64 -38.06
CA GLN A 655 27.48 -30.02 -38.65
C GLN A 655 26.60 -29.30 -37.61
N LEU A 656 26.84 -29.54 -36.32
CA LEU A 656 26.13 -28.94 -35.19
C LEU A 656 27.07 -28.05 -34.37
N ILE A 657 26.68 -26.80 -34.21
CA ILE A 657 27.37 -25.82 -33.38
C ILE A 657 26.82 -25.92 -31.96
N VAL A 658 27.70 -26.12 -30.98
CA VAL A 658 27.33 -26.01 -29.56
C VAL A 658 27.16 -24.54 -29.21
N THR A 659 25.97 -24.15 -28.76
CA THR A 659 25.64 -22.75 -28.45
C THR A 659 25.54 -22.44 -26.96
N SER A 660 25.40 -23.46 -26.12
CA SER A 660 25.50 -23.31 -24.67
C SER A 660 26.00 -24.57 -23.99
N MET A 661 26.67 -24.38 -22.86
CA MET A 661 27.19 -25.46 -22.02
C MET A 661 27.05 -25.11 -20.54
N THR A 662 27.04 -26.13 -19.68
CA THR A 662 27.24 -25.95 -18.23
C THR A 662 28.73 -25.80 -17.89
N GLU A 663 29.02 -25.41 -16.64
CA GLU A 663 30.39 -25.34 -16.10
C GLU A 663 31.13 -26.69 -16.16
N ASP A 664 30.42 -27.80 -15.99
CA ASP A 664 30.94 -29.17 -16.11
C ASP A 664 31.01 -29.68 -17.56
N ASN A 665 30.98 -28.77 -18.55
CA ASN A 665 31.11 -29.05 -19.99
C ASN A 665 30.02 -29.95 -20.58
N ILE A 666 28.81 -29.95 -20.01
CA ILE A 666 27.66 -30.65 -20.60
C ILE A 666 27.02 -29.74 -21.65
N VAL A 667 26.83 -30.26 -22.86
CA VAL A 667 26.18 -29.55 -23.97
C VAL A 667 24.71 -29.31 -23.65
N MET A 668 24.29 -28.05 -23.70
CA MET A 668 22.94 -27.63 -23.33
C MET A 668 22.11 -27.09 -24.49
N SER A 669 22.73 -26.75 -25.61
CA SER A 669 22.03 -26.45 -26.85
C SER A 669 22.90 -26.61 -28.08
N VAL A 670 22.27 -26.90 -29.21
CA VAL A 670 22.91 -27.07 -30.52
C VAL A 670 22.12 -26.36 -31.62
N GLU A 671 22.83 -25.90 -32.65
CA GLU A 671 22.25 -25.35 -33.88
C GLU A 671 22.96 -25.94 -35.10
N HIS A 672 22.22 -26.32 -36.15
CA HIS A 672 22.86 -26.81 -37.37
C HIS A 672 23.47 -25.67 -38.20
N ILE A 673 24.65 -25.88 -38.77
CA ILE A 673 25.42 -24.85 -39.50
C ILE A 673 24.66 -24.22 -40.68
N ARG A 674 23.79 -25.00 -41.34
CA ARG A 674 23.13 -24.64 -42.60
C ARG A 674 21.62 -24.86 -42.67
N LYS A 675 21.03 -25.60 -41.73
CA LYS A 675 19.65 -26.08 -41.80
C LYS A 675 18.87 -25.48 -40.62
N PRO A 676 17.55 -25.26 -40.72
CA PRO A 676 16.72 -24.75 -39.63
C PRO A 676 16.51 -25.81 -38.53
N VAL A 677 17.59 -26.36 -37.97
CA VAL A 677 17.54 -27.38 -36.92
C VAL A 677 18.20 -26.85 -35.66
N TYR A 678 17.42 -26.84 -34.60
CA TYR A 678 17.79 -26.25 -33.32
C TYR A 678 17.43 -27.21 -32.19
N GLY A 679 18.22 -27.25 -31.13
CA GLY A 679 17.91 -28.07 -29.97
C GLY A 679 18.35 -27.45 -28.67
N VAL A 680 17.61 -27.74 -27.60
CA VAL A 680 17.98 -27.46 -26.21
C VAL A 680 17.87 -28.73 -25.36
N GLN A 681 18.83 -28.97 -24.47
CA GLN A 681 18.84 -30.16 -23.60
C GLN A 681 18.01 -29.92 -22.32
N PHE A 682 17.86 -28.65 -21.93
CA PHE A 682 17.01 -28.21 -20.83
C PHE A 682 15.56 -27.99 -21.29
N HIS A 683 14.67 -27.79 -20.32
CA HIS A 683 13.24 -27.61 -20.54
C HIS A 683 12.88 -26.10 -20.48
N PRO A 684 12.68 -25.41 -21.61
CA PRO A 684 12.30 -23.99 -21.61
C PRO A 684 10.93 -23.77 -20.94
N GLU A 685 10.04 -24.75 -21.00
CA GLU A 685 8.70 -24.72 -20.40
C GLU A 685 8.69 -24.92 -18.88
N SER A 686 9.80 -25.38 -18.30
CA SER A 686 9.90 -25.63 -16.86
C SER A 686 9.82 -24.34 -16.05
N ILE A 687 9.15 -24.39 -14.89
CA ILE A 687 9.16 -23.29 -13.91
C ILE A 687 10.58 -22.87 -13.52
N MET A 688 11.54 -23.79 -13.56
CA MET A 688 12.95 -23.52 -13.28
C MET A 688 13.63 -22.62 -14.32
N SER A 689 13.09 -22.53 -15.52
CA SER A 689 13.59 -21.72 -16.65
C SER A 689 12.86 -20.37 -16.78
N THR A 690 12.02 -20.00 -15.80
CA THR A 690 11.19 -18.78 -15.86
C THR A 690 11.88 -17.50 -15.40
N LYS A 691 13.04 -17.60 -14.72
CA LYS A 691 13.83 -16.43 -14.31
C LYS A 691 14.10 -15.55 -15.54
N ASN A 692 13.81 -14.26 -15.47
CA ASN A 692 13.92 -13.30 -16.58
C ASN A 692 13.16 -13.66 -17.86
N SER A 693 12.14 -14.53 -17.76
CA SER A 693 11.38 -15.08 -18.89
C SER A 693 12.25 -15.83 -19.92
N ASN A 694 13.35 -16.44 -19.49
CA ASN A 694 14.33 -17.08 -20.38
C ASN A 694 13.67 -18.14 -21.29
N GLY A 695 12.85 -19.03 -20.72
CA GLY A 695 12.12 -20.04 -21.48
C GLY A 695 11.20 -19.46 -22.56
N LEU A 696 10.42 -18.43 -22.23
CA LEU A 696 9.52 -17.78 -23.18
C LEU A 696 10.28 -17.06 -24.30
N LYS A 697 11.40 -16.41 -24.00
CA LYS A 697 12.26 -15.74 -24.99
C LYS A 697 12.84 -16.72 -26.01
N ILE A 698 13.26 -17.90 -25.56
CA ILE A 698 13.77 -18.95 -26.46
C ILE A 698 12.66 -19.42 -27.42
N ILE A 699 11.44 -19.63 -26.92
CA ILE A 699 10.30 -20.01 -27.77
C ILE A 699 9.93 -18.90 -28.76
N GLU A 700 9.95 -17.63 -28.32
CA GLU A 700 9.75 -16.47 -29.20
C GLU A 700 10.78 -16.42 -30.34
N ASN A 701 12.07 -16.63 -30.01
CA ASN A 701 13.15 -16.67 -30.99
C ASN A 701 12.96 -17.80 -32.01
N ILE A 702 12.59 -19.01 -31.58
CA ILE A 702 12.31 -20.15 -32.46
C ILE A 702 11.16 -19.86 -33.43
N ILE A 703 10.07 -19.24 -32.93
CA ILE A 703 8.95 -18.85 -33.78
C ILE A 703 9.39 -17.81 -34.82
N ASN A 704 10.21 -16.83 -34.42
CA ASN A 704 10.71 -15.81 -35.33
C ASN A 704 11.60 -16.43 -36.43
N ILE A 705 12.50 -17.36 -36.07
CA ILE A 705 13.34 -18.08 -37.03
C ILE A 705 12.48 -18.83 -38.04
N ALA A 706 11.48 -19.59 -37.58
CA ALA A 706 10.65 -20.38 -38.46
C ALA A 706 9.73 -19.49 -39.35
N LYS A 707 9.29 -18.32 -38.87
CA LYS A 707 8.63 -17.30 -39.70
C LYS A 707 9.56 -16.74 -40.79
N GLU A 708 10.85 -16.56 -40.50
CA GLU A 708 11.83 -16.14 -41.51
C GLU A 708 12.03 -17.21 -42.58
N CYS A 709 12.09 -18.49 -42.20
CA CYS A 709 12.13 -19.62 -43.14
C CYS A 709 10.91 -19.64 -44.07
N LYS A 710 9.70 -19.50 -43.52
CA LYS A 710 8.44 -19.47 -44.27
C LYS A 710 8.40 -18.34 -45.31
N ASN A 711 9.01 -17.20 -44.98
CA ASN A 711 9.08 -16.03 -45.86
C ASN A 711 10.24 -16.08 -46.88
N GLY A 712 10.93 -17.22 -47.02
CA GLY A 712 11.99 -17.42 -48.01
C GLY A 712 13.29 -16.65 -47.72
N LYS A 713 13.49 -16.16 -46.49
CA LYS A 713 14.77 -15.55 -46.11
C LYS A 713 15.83 -16.61 -45.88
N ASP A 714 17.06 -16.34 -46.33
CA ASP A 714 18.19 -17.20 -46.03
C ASP A 714 18.58 -17.09 -44.56
N ILE A 715 18.17 -18.08 -43.77
CA ILE A 715 18.48 -18.21 -42.35
C ILE A 715 19.80 -18.94 -42.09
N ARG A 716 20.63 -19.21 -43.12
CA ARG A 716 21.99 -19.73 -42.91
C ARG A 716 22.85 -18.73 -42.15
N ARG A 717 23.71 -19.21 -41.26
CA ARG A 717 24.71 -18.38 -40.58
C ARG A 717 25.74 -18.01 -41.66
N ILE A 718 25.77 -16.74 -42.10
CA ILE A 718 26.85 -16.24 -42.96
C ILE A 718 28.11 -16.25 -42.09
N SER A 719 29.15 -16.92 -42.58
CA SER A 719 30.45 -17.13 -41.92
C SER A 719 31.08 -15.84 -41.41
#